data_AF-A0AB34XY99-F1
#
_entry.id   AF-A0AB34XY99-F1
#
_cell.length_a   1.000
_cell.length_b   1.000
_cell.length_c   1.000
_cell.angle_alpha   90.00
_cell.angle_beta   90.00
_cell.angle_gamma   90.00
#
_symmetry.space_group_name_H-M   'P 1'
#
loop_
_entity.id
_entity.type
_entity.pdbx_description
1 polymer ?
#
loop_
_entity_poly.entity_id
_entity_poly.type
_entity_poly.pdbx_seq_one_letter_code
_entity_poly.pdbx_strand_id
1 'polypeptide(L)'
;MTRITLRGSSRVLGASIIGASLLFAGALPAAAAGPAESPAESIQKPAADEATDVDELEIVLGTDAEVTASTSLVIPVTVRASDAATTLRIVHAANNEAVAGTDAVVPAGSGTVETELDGSGLTPGTYIVKSDDGLKTSEDFTVVADETAAPTPTDDPTQTPTESPSPSGEPTEEPSEDANQAGELDEYYPQLAKELFRQDDGTYRIPDPKGGGKGAGNIPAGLKKYYNQKVDLSAENCGKLGYPDYTERIGRTPVCGYLIAPIDAKDPAAGNVAIAMMKVPSGKMVDGKFVKTTPQGTVAWNPGGPGGSGMTLGVAGALFEPDLAANFDLVGFDPRGTGGSMPFSQCSTDEQIDADRAEDAWAGDREDAEDILNDQAERFAGDCIENTGKLFDLGEGGQENLMKHLGTWDAVGDLDLIRSTSGDDKLDFIGFSYGTRLGYVYAQKFGDSVGRLVLDGAVDPGNVSAYKALKDINKDPQAYLDADGKLVSKADAEEDADDSVKQIAGFQDTFEQFALDCSAKGTEGRTWGETYPNLEYPDRLADLKNAPFTCALGDGITDRAELTTAVQGILRSLEGKPLPAGSEGDDREVTFGDARTGVIQALYSEDLWAQLALGLTELKAGETAGVLMTLADSYNSRDETGHYDPMLQAFTNIRCTDENSYGNKPDIEELRDLAKRYDEAGPFQAASVSPGVYDYCDFWKFKGTLPKPEKLTAVPNILVVSTSHDSATPYASGVKLARTIDGSLLSVSGASHTSYMSRDENKACTDQTVNEFLSAGTLPKVGDFGPKLPTPDTAVDDRGETITLPNRCRMDTFRADDFSLEKEKVAAGESVIASVKHQASEADYTVAFETGGTLGTLTTDNGGNAVSKVVVPKKAKPGTYVVQLLDAKGKTVANTTLTVVGDDDGKGGKGADGGKDSDGGKDSDGGNGSGGGDDENPKGGGDAPGAGSGGSGSGSGGSLPRTGADIWPLLAGALALLTAGGVVYRMTRGKGAKH
;
A
#
# COMPACT_ATOMS: atom_id res chain seq x y z
N MET A 1 -45.31 -16.36 -40.03
CA MET A 1 -43.97 -16.77 -40.51
C MET A 1 -43.00 -15.71 -40.00
N THR A 2 -42.04 -16.00 -39.14
CA THR A 2 -41.67 -17.30 -38.55
C THR A 2 -41.24 -17.09 -37.09
N ARG A 3 -41.67 -17.96 -36.17
CA ARG A 3 -41.16 -17.96 -34.79
C ARG A 3 -39.73 -18.48 -34.79
N ILE A 4 -38.83 -17.78 -34.12
CA ILE A 4 -37.66 -18.40 -33.47
C ILE A 4 -37.92 -18.24 -31.98
N THR A 5 -37.94 -19.36 -31.27
CA THR A 5 -38.17 -19.41 -29.82
C THR A 5 -36.88 -19.84 -29.17
N LEU A 6 -36.20 -18.91 -28.50
CA LEU A 6 -35.10 -19.26 -27.60
C LEU A 6 -35.72 -19.61 -26.24
N ARG A 7 -35.54 -20.86 -25.81
CA ARG A 7 -35.64 -21.23 -24.40
C ARG A 7 -34.26 -20.99 -23.78
N GLY A 8 -34.13 -19.94 -22.97
CA GLY A 8 -33.11 -19.87 -21.92
C GLY A 8 -33.79 -20.20 -20.60
N SER A 9 -33.17 -21.05 -19.79
CA SER A 9 -33.69 -21.36 -18.45
C SER A 9 -33.25 -20.28 -17.47
N SER A 10 -34.19 -19.68 -16.74
CA SER A 10 -33.87 -18.79 -15.63
C SER A 10 -33.38 -19.60 -14.43
N ARG A 11 -32.06 -19.83 -14.31
CA ARG A 11 -31.46 -20.10 -13.00
C ARG A 11 -31.33 -18.76 -12.27
N VAL A 12 -31.93 -18.66 -11.10
CA VAL A 12 -31.68 -17.56 -10.16
C VAL A 12 -30.44 -17.96 -9.37
N LEU A 13 -29.30 -17.34 -9.65
CA LEU A 13 -28.25 -17.25 -8.63
C LEU A 13 -28.71 -16.21 -7.62
N GLY A 14 -28.68 -16.56 -6.33
CA GLY A 14 -28.65 -15.56 -5.28
C GLY A 14 -27.30 -14.87 -5.33
N ALA A 15 -27.26 -13.67 -5.93
CA ALA A 15 -26.09 -12.81 -5.87
C ALA A 15 -26.30 -11.81 -4.74
N SER A 16 -25.53 -11.95 -3.65
CA SER A 16 -25.36 -10.88 -2.67
C SER A 16 -24.53 -9.79 -3.34
N ILE A 17 -25.12 -8.62 -3.59
CA ILE A 17 -24.50 -7.58 -4.42
C ILE A 17 -23.70 -6.62 -3.52
N ILE A 18 -22.39 -6.80 -3.53
CA ILE A 18 -21.40 -5.75 -3.28
C ILE A 18 -21.40 -4.82 -4.51
N GLY A 19 -21.24 -3.50 -4.34
CA GLY A 19 -21.28 -2.59 -5.49
C GLY A 19 -20.79 -1.17 -5.25
N ALA A 20 -21.01 -0.32 -6.26
CA ALA A 20 -20.54 1.05 -6.35
C ALA A 20 -21.48 1.89 -7.26
N SER A 21 -22.77 1.89 -6.93
CA SER A 21 -23.86 2.51 -7.70
C SER A 21 -23.56 3.95 -8.13
N LEU A 22 -23.49 4.22 -9.44
CA LEU A 22 -23.38 5.59 -9.95
C LEU A 22 -23.95 5.71 -11.38
N LEU A 23 -25.14 6.32 -11.54
CA LEU A 23 -25.71 6.64 -12.86
C LEU A 23 -26.45 7.98 -12.92
N PHE A 24 -25.86 8.93 -13.66
CA PHE A 24 -26.46 10.08 -14.34
C PHE A 24 -27.33 11.10 -13.58
N ALA A 25 -26.77 12.29 -13.39
CA ALA A 25 -27.52 13.54 -13.20
C ALA A 25 -27.23 14.56 -14.34
N GLY A 26 -27.76 14.32 -15.54
CA GLY A 26 -27.62 15.23 -16.68
C GLY A 26 -28.74 16.28 -16.76
N ALA A 27 -28.59 17.43 -16.08
CA ALA A 27 -29.64 18.45 -15.97
C ALA A 27 -29.40 19.71 -16.83
N LEU A 28 -30.37 20.04 -17.71
CA LEU A 28 -30.54 21.38 -18.30
C LEU A 28 -32.03 21.78 -18.25
N PRO A 29 -32.36 23.08 -18.15
CA PRO A 29 -33.55 23.53 -17.41
C PRO A 29 -34.83 23.73 -18.24
N ALA A 30 -35.99 23.57 -17.58
CA ALA A 30 -37.30 23.96 -18.11
C ALA A 30 -38.21 24.61 -17.03
N ALA A 31 -38.97 25.62 -17.44
CA ALA A 31 -39.72 26.57 -16.62
C ALA A 31 -40.90 25.99 -15.79
N ALA A 32 -41.33 26.78 -14.80
CA ALA A 32 -42.38 26.44 -13.83
C ALA A 32 -43.83 26.62 -14.32
N ALA A 33 -44.76 25.89 -13.68
CA ALA A 33 -46.20 26.15 -13.65
C ALA A 33 -46.80 25.69 -12.30
N GLY A 34 -47.97 26.22 -11.91
CA GLY A 34 -48.58 26.05 -10.59
C GLY A 34 -49.52 24.83 -10.40
N PRO A 35 -50.13 24.68 -9.21
CA PRO A 35 -50.77 23.44 -8.74
C PRO A 35 -52.25 23.26 -9.14
N ALA A 36 -52.76 22.05 -8.96
CA ALA A 36 -54.17 21.68 -8.99
C ALA A 36 -54.50 20.58 -7.95
N GLU A 37 -55.78 20.40 -7.63
CA GLU A 37 -56.27 19.72 -6.41
C GLU A 37 -56.55 18.21 -6.58
N SER A 38 -56.77 17.52 -5.46
CA SER A 38 -57.39 16.18 -5.44
C SER A 38 -58.92 16.25 -5.62
N PRO A 39 -59.59 15.11 -5.84
CA PRO A 39 -60.16 14.42 -4.69
C PRO A 39 -60.05 12.88 -4.76
N ALA A 40 -60.40 12.21 -3.65
CA ALA A 40 -60.42 10.76 -3.54
C ALA A 40 -61.75 10.14 -3.96
N GLU A 41 -61.72 8.89 -4.40
CA GLU A 41 -62.87 7.97 -4.35
C GLU A 41 -62.38 6.56 -3.98
N SER A 42 -63.22 5.79 -3.30
CA SER A 42 -62.92 4.44 -2.77
C SER A 42 -63.95 3.46 -3.28
N ILE A 43 -63.60 2.17 -3.51
CA ILE A 43 -64.46 1.00 -3.16
C ILE A 43 -63.82 -0.37 -3.51
N GLN A 44 -64.15 -1.37 -2.69
CA GLN A 44 -64.11 -2.83 -2.89
C GLN A 44 -62.78 -3.63 -2.88
N LYS A 45 -62.76 -4.57 -1.93
CA LYS A 45 -61.90 -5.75 -1.81
C LYS A 45 -62.55 -6.97 -2.49
N PRO A 46 -61.85 -7.63 -3.42
CA PRO A 46 -61.79 -9.09 -3.57
C PRO A 46 -60.36 -9.58 -3.21
N ALA A 47 -60.03 -10.86 -3.16
CA ALA A 47 -60.77 -12.03 -2.67
C ALA A 47 -59.75 -12.90 -1.89
N ALA A 48 -60.08 -14.14 -1.54
CA ALA A 48 -59.09 -15.12 -1.09
C ALA A 48 -58.44 -15.85 -2.29
N ASP A 49 -57.46 -16.68 -1.99
CA ASP A 49 -56.85 -17.71 -2.85
C ASP A 49 -55.99 -17.21 -4.03
N GLU A 50 -54.70 -17.00 -3.74
CA GLU A 50 -53.65 -17.69 -4.50
C GLU A 50 -52.62 -18.19 -3.47
N ALA A 51 -52.75 -19.47 -3.09
CA ALA A 51 -51.68 -20.18 -2.39
C ALA A 51 -50.69 -20.67 -3.46
N THR A 52 -49.42 -20.32 -3.32
CA THR A 52 -48.36 -20.87 -4.17
C THR A 52 -48.08 -22.30 -3.72
N ASP A 53 -48.30 -23.27 -4.61
CA ASP A 53 -47.96 -24.68 -4.38
C ASP A 53 -46.45 -24.80 -4.04
N VAL A 54 -46.13 -25.38 -2.89
CA VAL A 54 -44.75 -25.68 -2.44
C VAL A 54 -44.53 -27.20 -2.51
N ASP A 55 -44.75 -27.75 -3.70
CA ASP A 55 -44.97 -29.18 -3.95
C ASP A 55 -43.77 -29.86 -4.68
N GLU A 56 -42.60 -29.22 -4.69
CA GLU A 56 -41.37 -29.74 -5.30
C GLU A 56 -40.26 -29.95 -4.27
N LEU A 57 -40.10 -31.22 -3.86
CA LEU A 57 -38.93 -31.72 -3.14
C LEU A 57 -37.66 -31.47 -3.99
N GLU A 58 -36.80 -30.56 -3.55
CA GLU A 58 -35.50 -30.25 -4.15
C GLU A 58 -34.40 -31.05 -3.43
N ILE A 59 -33.47 -31.65 -4.19
CA ILE A 59 -32.38 -32.50 -3.70
C ILE A 59 -31.06 -31.88 -4.15
N VAL A 60 -30.26 -31.39 -3.20
CA VAL A 60 -28.95 -30.76 -3.45
C VAL A 60 -27.85 -31.57 -2.76
N LEU A 61 -26.75 -31.84 -3.47
CA LEU A 61 -25.57 -32.52 -2.92
C LEU A 61 -24.62 -31.46 -2.34
N GLY A 62 -24.05 -31.71 -1.16
CA GLY A 62 -23.19 -30.76 -0.45
C GLY A 62 -21.70 -30.81 -0.82
N THR A 63 -21.33 -31.19 -2.04
CA THR A 63 -19.93 -31.29 -2.50
C THR A 63 -19.77 -31.01 -4.00
N ASP A 64 -18.59 -30.53 -4.40
CA ASP A 64 -18.26 -30.14 -5.78
C ASP A 64 -17.49 -31.21 -6.58
N ALA A 65 -17.76 -31.23 -7.89
CA ALA A 65 -17.02 -31.92 -8.97
C ALA A 65 -16.85 -33.46 -8.93
N GLU A 66 -15.93 -34.02 -8.13
CA GLU A 66 -15.58 -35.45 -8.14
C GLU A 66 -15.37 -36.02 -6.73
N VAL A 67 -15.94 -37.20 -6.46
CA VAL A 67 -15.97 -37.83 -5.11
C VAL A 67 -15.09 -39.08 -5.10
N THR A 68 -14.13 -39.19 -4.17
CA THR A 68 -13.27 -40.39 -4.07
C THR A 68 -13.98 -41.58 -3.40
N ALA A 69 -13.74 -42.78 -3.91
CA ALA A 69 -14.35 -44.03 -3.45
C ALA A 69 -13.70 -44.60 -2.16
N SER A 70 -13.87 -43.91 -1.03
CA SER A 70 -13.38 -44.40 0.26
C SER A 70 -14.28 -45.51 0.86
N THR A 71 -13.74 -46.28 1.80
CA THR A 71 -14.47 -47.32 2.55
C THR A 71 -15.49 -46.77 3.57
N SER A 72 -15.62 -45.45 3.70
CA SER A 72 -16.58 -44.78 4.58
C SER A 72 -16.92 -43.39 4.03
N LEU A 73 -17.40 -43.38 2.79
CA LEU A 73 -17.89 -42.18 2.13
C LEU A 73 -19.26 -41.79 2.71
N VAL A 74 -19.40 -40.56 3.20
CA VAL A 74 -20.66 -39.98 3.68
C VAL A 74 -21.01 -38.83 2.74
N ILE A 75 -22.19 -38.88 2.13
CA ILE A 75 -22.65 -37.86 1.18
C ILE A 75 -23.71 -36.99 1.86
N PRO A 76 -23.43 -35.70 2.15
CA PRO A 76 -24.43 -34.77 2.68
C PRO A 76 -25.42 -34.39 1.57
N VAL A 77 -26.71 -34.50 1.88
CA VAL A 77 -27.81 -34.15 0.97
C VAL A 77 -28.75 -33.17 1.66
N THR A 78 -28.83 -31.96 1.13
CA THR A 78 -29.84 -30.98 1.53
C THR A 78 -31.14 -31.25 0.79
N VAL A 79 -32.24 -31.32 1.54
CA VAL A 79 -33.57 -31.61 1.03
C VAL A 79 -34.54 -30.51 1.45
N ARG A 80 -35.25 -29.90 0.49
CA ARG A 80 -36.33 -28.94 0.78
C ARG A 80 -37.69 -29.63 0.74
N ALA A 81 -38.61 -29.14 1.58
CA ALA A 81 -39.81 -29.83 2.06
C ALA A 81 -40.68 -30.55 1.02
N SER A 82 -41.37 -31.60 1.51
CA SER A 82 -42.68 -32.01 1.00
C SER A 82 -43.62 -32.37 2.15
N ASP A 83 -44.92 -32.38 1.89
CA ASP A 83 -45.96 -32.80 2.86
C ASP A 83 -45.95 -34.32 3.15
N ALA A 84 -45.11 -35.10 2.46
CA ALA A 84 -44.95 -36.54 2.64
C ALA A 84 -43.54 -36.90 3.14
N ALA A 85 -43.43 -38.07 3.78
CA ALA A 85 -42.14 -38.65 4.14
C ALA A 85 -41.64 -39.51 2.98
N THR A 86 -40.38 -39.31 2.58
CA THR A 86 -39.77 -39.91 1.38
C THR A 86 -38.44 -40.54 1.76
N THR A 87 -38.15 -41.72 1.20
CA THR A 87 -36.80 -42.30 1.28
C THR A 87 -35.97 -41.80 0.11
N LEU A 88 -34.81 -41.21 0.39
CA LEU A 88 -33.77 -40.94 -0.61
C LEU A 88 -32.79 -42.11 -0.67
N ARG A 89 -32.26 -42.38 -1.86
CA ARG A 89 -31.22 -43.38 -2.08
C ARG A 89 -30.30 -43.08 -3.25
N ILE A 90 -29.13 -43.70 -3.29
CA ILE A 90 -28.19 -43.59 -4.41
C ILE A 90 -28.52 -44.65 -5.46
N VAL A 91 -28.60 -44.24 -6.72
CA VAL A 91 -28.78 -45.13 -7.88
C VAL A 91 -27.72 -44.85 -8.94
N HIS A 92 -27.29 -45.89 -9.66
CA HIS A 92 -26.42 -45.73 -10.83
C HIS A 92 -27.14 -44.94 -11.93
N ALA A 93 -26.57 -43.81 -12.38
CA ALA A 93 -27.22 -42.92 -13.34
C ALA A 93 -27.54 -43.62 -14.68
N ALA A 94 -26.68 -44.54 -15.11
CA ALA A 94 -26.79 -45.23 -16.40
C ALA A 94 -27.90 -46.29 -16.48
N ASN A 95 -28.37 -46.87 -15.37
CA ASN A 95 -29.37 -47.95 -15.37
C ASN A 95 -30.48 -47.83 -14.30
N ASN A 96 -30.45 -46.81 -13.42
CA ASN A 96 -31.37 -46.65 -12.27
C ASN A 96 -31.33 -47.81 -11.24
N GLU A 97 -30.27 -48.62 -11.21
CA GLU A 97 -30.10 -49.68 -10.23
C GLU A 97 -29.66 -49.10 -8.89
N ALA A 98 -30.37 -49.45 -7.81
CA ALA A 98 -30.16 -48.88 -6.48
C ALA A 98 -29.00 -49.55 -5.74
N VAL A 99 -28.16 -48.72 -5.13
CA VAL A 99 -27.02 -49.16 -4.32
C VAL A 99 -27.55 -49.55 -2.94
N ALA A 100 -27.28 -50.80 -2.54
CA ALA A 100 -27.81 -51.34 -1.28
C ALA A 100 -27.15 -50.69 -0.05
N GLY A 101 -27.95 -50.37 0.97
CA GLY A 101 -27.50 -49.69 2.19
C GLY A 101 -27.68 -48.17 2.15
N THR A 102 -27.80 -47.57 0.96
CA THR A 102 -27.79 -46.11 0.75
C THR A 102 -29.14 -45.41 1.04
N ASP A 103 -30.03 -46.00 1.83
CA ASP A 103 -31.41 -45.52 2.02
C ASP A 103 -31.54 -44.63 3.28
N ALA A 104 -31.82 -43.33 3.12
CA ALA A 104 -32.13 -42.41 4.23
C ALA A 104 -33.56 -41.86 4.16
N VAL A 105 -34.21 -41.65 5.31
CA VAL A 105 -35.63 -41.27 5.39
C VAL A 105 -35.78 -39.80 5.78
N VAL A 106 -36.36 -39.00 4.89
CA VAL A 106 -36.69 -37.59 5.11
C VAL A 106 -38.08 -37.48 5.76
N PRO A 107 -38.24 -36.88 6.95
CA PRO A 107 -39.54 -36.74 7.62
C PRO A 107 -40.46 -35.70 6.94
N ALA A 108 -41.75 -36.03 6.85
CA ALA A 108 -42.79 -35.14 6.34
C ALA A 108 -42.88 -33.81 7.10
N GLY A 109 -43.14 -32.70 6.39
CA GLY A 109 -43.38 -31.40 7.02
C GLY A 109 -42.16 -30.76 7.69
N SER A 110 -40.95 -31.18 7.30
CA SER A 110 -39.68 -30.58 7.69
C SER A 110 -39.18 -29.63 6.59
N GLY A 111 -38.61 -28.48 6.96
CA GLY A 111 -38.46 -27.32 6.06
C GLY A 111 -37.31 -27.45 5.05
N THR A 112 -36.09 -27.16 5.51
CA THR A 112 -34.85 -27.64 4.88
C THR A 112 -34.25 -28.63 5.85
N VAL A 113 -33.87 -29.82 5.38
CA VAL A 113 -33.27 -30.89 6.17
C VAL A 113 -32.04 -31.40 5.45
N GLU A 114 -30.92 -31.40 6.15
CA GLU A 114 -29.74 -32.15 5.75
C GLU A 114 -29.89 -33.60 6.21
N THR A 115 -29.58 -34.54 5.32
CA THR A 115 -29.52 -35.97 5.61
C THR A 115 -28.30 -36.57 4.93
N GLU A 116 -27.68 -37.54 5.58
CA GLU A 116 -26.48 -38.20 5.07
C GLU A 116 -26.83 -39.53 4.40
N LEU A 117 -26.17 -39.82 3.28
CA LEU A 117 -26.23 -41.12 2.60
C LEU A 117 -24.88 -41.84 2.73
N ASP A 118 -24.91 -43.07 3.25
CA ASP A 118 -23.75 -43.96 3.29
C ASP A 118 -23.38 -44.38 1.85
N GLY A 119 -22.25 -43.90 1.37
CA GLY A 119 -21.66 -44.20 0.06
C GLY A 119 -20.58 -45.28 0.09
N SER A 120 -20.34 -45.97 1.22
CA SER A 120 -19.28 -46.99 1.35
C SER A 120 -19.43 -48.19 0.41
N GLY A 121 -20.64 -48.39 -0.16
CA GLY A 121 -20.93 -49.40 -1.18
C GLY A 121 -20.71 -48.95 -2.64
N LEU A 122 -20.26 -47.71 -2.88
CA LEU A 122 -20.09 -47.17 -4.23
C LEU A 122 -18.81 -47.67 -4.91
N THR A 123 -18.89 -47.83 -6.22
CA THR A 123 -17.75 -48.16 -7.10
C THR A 123 -17.53 -47.03 -8.10
N PRO A 124 -16.31 -46.84 -8.65
CA PRO A 124 -16.04 -45.75 -9.59
C PRO A 124 -17.01 -45.73 -10.79
N GLY A 125 -17.68 -44.60 -11.00
CA GLY A 125 -18.79 -44.44 -11.94
C GLY A 125 -19.73 -43.28 -11.59
N THR A 126 -20.74 -43.04 -12.43
CA THR A 126 -21.69 -41.92 -12.27
C THR A 126 -23.00 -42.35 -11.61
N TYR A 127 -23.46 -41.55 -10.64
CA TYR A 127 -24.62 -41.82 -9.78
C TYR A 127 -25.52 -40.57 -9.66
N ILE A 128 -26.74 -40.80 -9.17
CA ILE A 128 -27.67 -39.76 -8.73
C ILE A 128 -28.33 -40.17 -7.42
N VAL A 129 -28.69 -39.19 -6.59
CA VAL A 129 -29.61 -39.38 -5.46
C VAL A 129 -31.04 -39.28 -5.96
N LYS A 130 -31.92 -40.15 -5.48
CA LYS A 130 -33.28 -40.32 -6.01
C LYS A 130 -34.30 -40.68 -4.92
N SER A 131 -35.52 -40.16 -5.05
CA SER A 131 -36.65 -40.55 -4.19
C SER A 131 -37.17 -41.96 -4.48
N ASP A 132 -37.75 -42.62 -3.47
CA ASP A 132 -38.32 -43.96 -3.57
C ASP A 132 -39.57 -44.06 -4.47
N ASP A 133 -40.35 -42.99 -4.59
CA ASP A 133 -41.40 -42.84 -5.61
C ASP A 133 -40.84 -42.65 -7.04
N GLY A 134 -39.55 -42.34 -7.15
CA GLY A 134 -38.81 -42.10 -8.38
C GLY A 134 -39.11 -40.79 -9.10
N LEU A 135 -39.84 -39.85 -8.48
CA LEU A 135 -40.29 -38.59 -9.08
C LEU A 135 -39.22 -37.48 -9.09
N LYS A 136 -38.22 -37.52 -8.20
CA LYS A 136 -37.16 -36.51 -8.07
C LYS A 136 -35.76 -37.14 -8.09
N THR A 137 -34.79 -36.39 -8.62
CA THR A 137 -33.38 -36.80 -8.74
C THR A 137 -32.46 -35.60 -8.55
N SER A 138 -31.26 -35.81 -8.00
CA SER A 138 -30.15 -34.84 -8.04
C SER A 138 -29.61 -34.66 -9.48
N GLU A 139 -28.64 -33.76 -9.65
CA GLU A 139 -27.72 -33.82 -10.79
C GLU A 139 -26.77 -35.03 -10.66
N ASP A 140 -26.17 -35.45 -11.79
CA ASP A 140 -25.21 -36.56 -11.88
C ASP A 140 -23.90 -36.21 -11.16
N PHE A 141 -23.48 -37.06 -10.20
CA PHE A 141 -22.16 -36.98 -9.57
C PHE A 141 -21.29 -38.18 -9.94
N THR A 142 -19.98 -37.96 -10.07
CA THR A 142 -19.03 -39.03 -10.40
C THR A 142 -18.19 -39.42 -9.19
N VAL A 143 -18.23 -40.72 -8.89
CA VAL A 143 -17.31 -41.36 -7.96
C VAL A 143 -16.08 -41.81 -8.73
N VAL A 144 -14.88 -41.44 -8.28
CA VAL A 144 -13.58 -41.82 -8.85
C VAL A 144 -12.86 -42.81 -7.93
N ALA A 145 -11.88 -43.54 -8.47
CA ALA A 145 -11.14 -44.54 -7.70
C ALA A 145 -10.17 -43.87 -6.71
N ASP A 146 -10.11 -44.38 -5.48
CA ASP A 146 -9.01 -44.08 -4.56
C ASP A 146 -7.70 -44.63 -5.14
N GLU A 147 -6.74 -43.77 -5.49
CA GLU A 147 -5.47 -44.23 -6.12
C GLU A 147 -4.52 -44.92 -5.11
N THR A 148 -4.81 -44.88 -3.81
CA THR A 148 -3.97 -45.42 -2.72
C THR A 148 -4.39 -46.82 -2.25
N ALA A 149 -4.43 -47.80 -3.17
CA ALA A 149 -4.79 -49.19 -2.84
C ALA A 149 -3.83 -50.25 -3.45
N ALA A 150 -2.62 -50.35 -2.91
CA ALA A 150 -1.69 -51.46 -3.21
C ALA A 150 -2.03 -52.72 -2.36
N PRO A 151 -1.97 -53.96 -2.91
CA PRO A 151 -2.63 -55.11 -2.29
C PRO A 151 -1.81 -55.84 -1.21
N THR A 152 -2.44 -56.06 -0.05
CA THR A 152 -1.93 -56.90 1.04
C THR A 152 -2.06 -58.41 0.75
N PRO A 153 -1.04 -59.25 0.99
CA PRO A 153 -1.17 -60.71 0.91
C PRO A 153 -1.99 -61.33 2.05
N THR A 154 -2.70 -62.42 1.78
CA THR A 154 -3.63 -63.10 2.70
C THR A 154 -2.97 -64.18 3.57
N ASP A 155 -3.43 -64.27 4.83
CA ASP A 155 -3.61 -65.46 5.71
C ASP A 155 -2.62 -66.64 5.71
N ASP A 156 -2.08 -66.96 6.90
CA ASP A 156 -2.53 -68.13 7.69
C ASP A 156 -2.03 -68.01 9.16
N PRO A 157 -2.85 -68.29 10.20
CA PRO A 157 -2.44 -68.09 11.60
C PRO A 157 -2.07 -69.38 12.34
N THR A 158 -0.99 -69.40 13.13
CA THR A 158 -0.85 -70.27 14.34
C THR A 158 0.39 -69.99 15.21
N GLN A 159 0.33 -70.44 16.47
CA GLN A 159 1.43 -70.64 17.46
C GLN A 159 1.98 -69.45 18.27
N THR A 160 1.35 -69.20 19.43
CA THR A 160 2.04 -68.89 20.70
C THR A 160 2.60 -70.17 21.37
N PRO A 161 3.48 -70.11 22.40
CA PRO A 161 4.32 -69.00 22.91
C PRO A 161 5.82 -69.41 23.09
N THR A 162 6.70 -68.53 23.61
CA THR A 162 7.60 -68.75 24.80
C THR A 162 8.74 -67.69 24.89
N GLU A 163 8.88 -67.08 26.08
CA GLU A 163 10.02 -66.34 26.71
C GLU A 163 11.10 -65.55 25.91
N SER A 164 11.19 -64.25 26.28
CA SER A 164 12.36 -63.37 26.54
C SER A 164 13.83 -63.82 26.29
N PRO A 165 14.81 -62.90 26.04
CA PRO A 165 14.82 -61.49 26.51
C PRO A 165 15.27 -60.38 25.53
N SER A 166 15.13 -59.14 26.03
CA SER A 166 15.50 -57.80 25.50
C SER A 166 17.01 -57.57 25.24
N PRO A 167 17.47 -56.37 24.78
CA PRO A 167 16.70 -55.20 24.30
C PRO A 167 17.21 -54.55 22.99
N SER A 168 16.31 -53.98 22.20
CA SER A 168 16.53 -52.74 21.43
C SER A 168 15.17 -52.18 21.03
N GLY A 169 15.05 -50.86 21.03
CA GLY A 169 13.88 -50.15 20.53
C GLY A 169 14.37 -48.94 19.76
N GLU A 170 13.95 -48.84 18.50
CA GLU A 170 14.02 -47.62 17.71
C GLU A 170 12.59 -47.03 17.71
N PRO A 171 12.39 -45.75 18.04
CA PRO A 171 11.10 -45.10 17.84
C PRO A 171 10.88 -44.86 16.35
N THR A 172 9.65 -45.06 15.88
CA THR A 172 9.20 -44.49 14.61
C THR A 172 8.97 -42.99 14.80
N GLU A 173 9.54 -42.17 13.93
CA GLU A 173 9.35 -40.72 13.93
C GLU A 173 7.93 -40.36 13.47
N GLU A 174 7.26 -39.48 14.22
CA GLU A 174 6.14 -38.68 13.72
C GLU A 174 6.74 -37.45 12.98
N PRO A 175 6.06 -36.88 11.96
CA PRO A 175 6.55 -35.68 11.28
C PRO A 175 6.65 -34.50 12.27
N SER A 176 7.72 -33.70 12.15
CA SER A 176 7.93 -32.54 13.02
C SER A 176 6.96 -31.40 12.69
N GLU A 177 6.71 -30.53 13.67
CA GLU A 177 5.84 -29.35 13.53
C GLU A 177 6.31 -28.43 12.37
N ASP A 178 7.62 -28.33 12.14
CA ASP A 178 8.24 -27.64 11.01
C ASP A 178 7.67 -28.07 9.63
N ALA A 179 7.32 -29.35 9.48
CA ALA A 179 6.89 -29.91 8.21
C ALA A 179 5.45 -29.51 7.84
N ASN A 180 4.60 -29.24 8.83
CA ASN A 180 3.24 -28.73 8.59
C ASN A 180 3.30 -27.24 8.20
N GLN A 181 4.04 -26.44 8.97
CA GLN A 181 4.19 -25.00 8.71
C GLN A 181 4.87 -24.73 7.36
N ALA A 182 5.80 -25.60 6.91
CA ALA A 182 6.40 -25.51 5.59
C ALA A 182 5.39 -25.76 4.44
N GLY A 183 4.31 -26.52 4.68
CA GLY A 183 3.21 -26.68 3.73
C GLY A 183 2.35 -25.43 3.61
N GLU A 184 1.96 -24.86 4.76
CA GLU A 184 1.18 -23.62 4.87
C GLU A 184 1.93 -22.43 4.22
N LEU A 185 3.26 -22.37 4.36
CA LEU A 185 4.10 -21.36 3.70
C LEU A 185 4.15 -21.50 2.16
N ASP A 186 4.08 -22.72 1.60
CA ASP A 186 4.23 -22.98 0.16
C ASP A 186 2.91 -22.82 -0.62
N GLU A 187 1.75 -23.05 0.00
CA GLU A 187 0.44 -23.00 -0.67
C GLU A 187 0.22 -21.68 -1.41
N TYR A 188 0.57 -20.55 -0.79
CA TYR A 188 0.22 -19.21 -1.26
C TYR A 188 1.25 -18.55 -2.18
N TYR A 189 2.35 -19.24 -2.50
CA TYR A 189 3.36 -18.72 -3.44
C TYR A 189 2.81 -18.77 -4.88
N PRO A 190 3.06 -17.73 -5.72
CA PRO A 190 2.65 -17.72 -7.12
C PRO A 190 3.08 -18.96 -7.91
N GLN A 191 2.24 -19.42 -8.83
CA GLN A 191 2.59 -20.51 -9.74
C GLN A 191 3.87 -20.21 -10.54
N LEU A 192 4.14 -18.94 -10.86
CA LEU A 192 5.39 -18.53 -11.52
C LEU A 192 6.62 -18.63 -10.59
N ALA A 193 6.46 -18.43 -9.27
CA ALA A 193 7.53 -18.67 -8.30
C ALA A 193 7.81 -20.17 -8.17
N LYS A 194 6.75 -20.97 -8.03
CA LYS A 194 6.81 -22.44 -8.00
C LYS A 194 7.52 -23.02 -9.23
N GLU A 195 7.17 -22.58 -10.44
CA GLU A 195 7.78 -23.04 -11.69
C GLU A 195 9.25 -22.62 -11.90
N LEU A 196 9.71 -21.54 -11.27
CA LEU A 196 11.04 -20.97 -11.53
C LEU A 196 12.07 -21.20 -10.42
N PHE A 197 11.62 -21.34 -9.17
CA PHE A 197 12.48 -21.26 -7.98
C PHE A 197 12.37 -22.46 -7.04
N ARG A 198 11.23 -23.17 -6.99
CA ARG A 198 11.04 -24.36 -6.14
C ARG A 198 11.94 -25.50 -6.61
N GLN A 199 12.56 -26.21 -5.68
CA GLN A 199 13.46 -27.34 -5.92
C GLN A 199 12.75 -28.68 -5.62
N ASP A 200 13.36 -29.80 -6.03
CA ASP A 200 12.83 -31.16 -5.79
C ASP A 200 12.72 -31.52 -4.29
N ASP A 201 13.45 -30.81 -3.42
CA ASP A 201 13.44 -30.95 -1.95
C ASP A 201 12.42 -30.02 -1.24
N GLY A 202 11.65 -29.24 -2.00
CA GLY A 202 10.67 -28.29 -1.47
C GLY A 202 11.24 -26.89 -1.16
N THR A 203 12.56 -26.72 -1.09
CA THR A 203 13.17 -25.40 -0.87
C THR A 203 13.03 -24.50 -2.10
N TYR A 204 13.20 -23.19 -1.91
CA TYR A 204 13.22 -22.20 -2.98
C TYR A 204 14.63 -21.63 -3.19
N ARG A 205 15.08 -21.53 -4.44
CA ARG A 205 16.40 -20.97 -4.79
C ARG A 205 16.30 -20.04 -5.99
N ILE A 206 16.56 -18.75 -5.78
CA ILE A 206 16.47 -17.73 -6.84
C ILE A 206 17.78 -17.70 -7.65
N PRO A 207 17.76 -18.09 -8.93
CA PRO A 207 18.97 -18.26 -9.74
C PRO A 207 19.60 -16.93 -10.17
N ASP A 208 20.83 -17.00 -10.66
CA ASP A 208 21.52 -15.87 -11.30
C ASP A 208 20.70 -15.29 -12.48
N PRO A 209 20.74 -13.95 -12.72
CA PRO A 209 20.00 -13.31 -13.80
C PRO A 209 20.31 -13.89 -15.18
N LYS A 210 19.26 -14.26 -15.94
CA LYS A 210 19.35 -14.72 -17.33
C LYS A 210 20.02 -13.63 -18.20
N GLY A 211 21.27 -13.80 -18.59
CA GLY A 211 21.98 -12.82 -19.42
C GLY A 211 21.43 -12.67 -20.84
N GLY A 212 21.67 -11.52 -21.47
CA GLY A 212 21.34 -11.28 -22.89
C GLY A 212 20.45 -10.06 -23.16
N GLY A 213 20.09 -9.31 -22.12
CA GLY A 213 19.51 -7.97 -22.25
C GLY A 213 20.56 -6.92 -22.61
N LYS A 214 20.16 -5.64 -22.54
CA LYS A 214 21.02 -4.47 -22.75
C LYS A 214 20.60 -3.40 -21.76
N GLY A 215 21.40 -3.21 -20.71
CA GLY A 215 21.16 -2.15 -19.75
C GLY A 215 21.41 -0.77 -20.36
N ALA A 216 20.60 0.20 -19.95
CA ALA A 216 20.70 1.61 -20.34
C ALA A 216 21.18 2.49 -19.17
N GLY A 217 21.58 3.72 -19.47
CA GLY A 217 22.06 4.72 -18.52
C GLY A 217 23.31 4.28 -17.76
N ASN A 218 23.43 4.81 -16.55
CA ASN A 218 24.51 4.43 -15.63
C ASN A 218 24.30 2.99 -15.12
N ILE A 219 25.40 2.24 -15.01
CA ILE A 219 25.43 0.87 -14.46
C ILE A 219 26.46 0.84 -13.32
N PRO A 220 26.05 0.57 -12.07
CA PRO A 220 26.97 0.46 -10.94
C PRO A 220 28.05 -0.60 -11.15
N ALA A 221 29.23 -0.36 -10.55
CA ALA A 221 30.33 -1.31 -10.58
C ALA A 221 29.93 -2.67 -9.96
N GLY A 222 30.45 -3.77 -10.49
CA GLY A 222 30.09 -5.13 -10.07
C GLY A 222 28.75 -5.64 -10.62
N LEU A 223 27.69 -4.82 -10.61
CA LEU A 223 26.31 -5.26 -10.88
C LEU A 223 25.97 -5.56 -12.35
N LYS A 224 26.95 -5.54 -13.26
CA LYS A 224 26.72 -5.66 -14.71
C LYS A 224 25.93 -6.92 -15.14
N LYS A 225 25.97 -8.02 -14.37
CA LYS A 225 25.17 -9.24 -14.63
C LYS A 225 23.66 -8.97 -14.52
N TYR A 226 23.22 -8.23 -13.50
CA TYR A 226 21.81 -7.86 -13.29
C TYR A 226 21.35 -6.79 -14.29
N TYR A 227 22.16 -5.75 -14.51
CA TYR A 227 21.78 -4.63 -15.39
C TYR A 227 21.65 -5.03 -16.87
N ASN A 228 22.24 -6.17 -17.28
CA ASN A 228 22.16 -6.70 -18.66
C ASN A 228 21.38 -8.04 -18.73
N GLN A 229 20.48 -8.27 -17.77
CA GLN A 229 19.60 -9.42 -17.80
C GLN A 229 18.48 -9.27 -18.84
N LYS A 230 18.00 -10.39 -19.37
CA LYS A 230 16.82 -10.49 -20.20
C LYS A 230 15.64 -10.90 -19.32
N VAL A 231 14.87 -9.92 -18.88
CA VAL A 231 13.60 -10.13 -18.15
C VAL A 231 12.63 -10.91 -19.05
N ASP A 232 11.99 -11.95 -18.51
CA ASP A 232 11.04 -12.81 -19.23
C ASP A 232 9.61 -12.32 -18.95
N LEU A 233 9.18 -11.28 -19.69
CA LEU A 233 7.83 -10.73 -19.56
C LEU A 233 6.86 -11.35 -20.58
N SER A 234 5.74 -11.91 -20.09
CA SER A 234 4.69 -12.50 -20.94
C SER A 234 3.29 -12.31 -20.33
N ALA A 235 2.24 -12.53 -21.12
CA ALA A 235 0.86 -12.51 -20.63
C ALA A 235 0.51 -13.79 -19.82
N GLU A 236 1.07 -14.93 -20.21
CA GLU A 236 0.99 -16.20 -19.45
C GLU A 236 1.56 -16.03 -18.04
N ASN A 237 2.67 -15.30 -17.93
CA ASN A 237 3.31 -14.97 -16.66
C ASN A 237 2.47 -14.04 -15.78
N CYS A 238 1.53 -13.26 -16.34
CA CYS A 238 0.57 -12.51 -15.52
C CYS A 238 -0.40 -13.46 -14.81
N GLY A 239 -1.01 -14.40 -15.55
CA GLY A 239 -1.89 -15.41 -14.96
C GLY A 239 -1.18 -16.34 -13.98
N LYS A 240 0.09 -16.69 -14.25
CA LYS A 240 0.94 -17.46 -13.29
C LYS A 240 1.40 -16.64 -12.08
N LEU A 241 1.26 -15.32 -12.11
CA LEU A 241 1.38 -14.42 -10.96
C LEU A 241 0.01 -14.10 -10.32
N GLY A 242 -1.05 -14.80 -10.71
CA GLY A 242 -2.42 -14.61 -10.22
C GLY A 242 -3.23 -13.52 -10.92
N TYR A 243 -2.60 -12.62 -11.69
CA TYR A 243 -3.28 -11.47 -12.26
C TYR A 243 -4.22 -11.85 -13.42
N PRO A 244 -5.49 -11.37 -13.41
CA PRO A 244 -6.45 -11.63 -14.48
C PRO A 244 -6.10 -10.91 -15.79
N ASP A 245 -6.65 -11.37 -16.92
CA ASP A 245 -6.38 -10.76 -18.21
C ASP A 245 -7.11 -9.41 -18.38
N TYR A 246 -6.40 -8.32 -18.12
CA TYR A 246 -6.89 -6.96 -18.35
C TYR A 246 -7.01 -6.57 -19.84
N THR A 247 -6.65 -7.43 -20.81
CA THR A 247 -6.59 -7.10 -22.26
C THR A 247 -7.86 -6.45 -22.79
N GLU A 248 -9.05 -6.98 -22.47
CA GLU A 248 -10.30 -6.40 -22.94
C GLU A 248 -10.61 -5.05 -22.28
N ARG A 249 -10.24 -4.90 -21.00
CA ARG A 249 -10.52 -3.74 -20.15
C ARG A 249 -9.68 -2.51 -20.54
N ILE A 250 -8.39 -2.69 -20.84
CA ILE A 250 -7.48 -1.61 -21.28
C ILE A 250 -7.19 -1.62 -22.79
N GLY A 251 -7.86 -2.51 -23.54
CA GLY A 251 -7.72 -2.72 -24.98
C GLY A 251 -6.39 -3.29 -25.44
N ARG A 252 -5.46 -3.61 -24.51
CA ARG A 252 -4.07 -3.98 -24.78
C ARG A 252 -3.57 -4.97 -23.73
N THR A 253 -2.72 -5.91 -24.13
CA THR A 253 -2.25 -6.97 -23.24
C THR A 253 -1.09 -6.51 -22.35
N PRO A 254 -1.22 -6.58 -21.00
CA PRO A 254 -0.09 -6.44 -20.08
C PRO A 254 0.87 -7.63 -20.20
N VAL A 255 2.11 -7.46 -19.77
CA VAL A 255 3.10 -8.56 -19.68
C VAL A 255 3.85 -8.51 -18.36
N CYS A 256 3.94 -9.64 -17.67
CA CYS A 256 4.43 -9.74 -16.30
C CYS A 256 5.59 -10.73 -16.18
N GLY A 257 6.32 -10.68 -15.07
CA GLY A 257 7.38 -11.64 -14.75
C GLY A 257 8.35 -11.10 -13.70
N TYR A 258 9.44 -11.84 -13.47
CA TYR A 258 10.45 -11.50 -12.47
C TYR A 258 11.70 -10.85 -13.07
N LEU A 259 12.13 -9.77 -12.43
CA LEU A 259 13.44 -9.12 -12.55
C LEU A 259 14.31 -9.59 -11.38
N ILE A 260 15.48 -10.18 -11.65
CA ILE A 260 16.37 -10.67 -10.58
C ILE A 260 17.27 -9.54 -10.08
N ALA A 261 17.42 -9.40 -8.77
CA ALA A 261 18.32 -8.45 -8.11
C ALA A 261 19.14 -9.17 -7.02
N PRO A 262 20.31 -8.64 -6.61
CA PRO A 262 21.02 -9.19 -5.46
C PRO A 262 20.29 -8.84 -4.15
N ILE A 263 20.50 -9.66 -3.11
CA ILE A 263 20.11 -9.28 -1.74
C ILE A 263 20.93 -8.05 -1.31
N ASP A 264 22.27 -8.20 -1.20
CA ASP A 264 23.19 -7.08 -1.01
C ASP A 264 23.83 -6.64 -2.34
N ALA A 265 23.71 -5.35 -2.66
CA ALA A 265 24.37 -4.76 -3.81
C ALA A 265 25.91 -4.67 -3.67
N LYS A 266 26.47 -4.82 -2.45
CA LYS A 266 27.92 -4.78 -2.19
C LYS A 266 28.56 -6.17 -2.25
N ASP A 267 27.87 -7.22 -1.81
CA ASP A 267 28.20 -8.62 -2.09
C ASP A 267 27.12 -9.35 -2.92
N PRO A 268 27.17 -9.24 -4.27
CA PRO A 268 26.23 -9.90 -5.17
C PRO A 268 26.48 -11.41 -5.37
N ALA A 269 27.19 -12.06 -4.43
CA ALA A 269 27.22 -13.49 -4.24
C ALA A 269 26.36 -13.96 -3.05
N ALA A 270 25.94 -13.05 -2.15
CA ALA A 270 25.17 -13.33 -0.94
C ALA A 270 23.65 -13.55 -1.19
N GLY A 271 23.31 -14.23 -2.30
CA GLY A 271 21.93 -14.52 -2.71
C GLY A 271 21.25 -13.46 -3.58
N ASN A 272 20.07 -13.80 -4.08
CA ASN A 272 19.25 -12.98 -4.98
C ASN A 272 17.81 -12.86 -4.47
N VAL A 273 17.13 -11.78 -4.84
CA VAL A 273 15.67 -11.62 -4.78
C VAL A 273 15.10 -11.56 -6.21
N ALA A 274 13.80 -11.85 -6.35
CA ALA A 274 13.08 -11.78 -7.62
C ALA A 274 11.93 -10.79 -7.51
N ILE A 275 12.08 -9.65 -8.19
CA ILE A 275 11.17 -8.51 -8.16
C ILE A 275 10.06 -8.73 -9.17
N ALA A 276 8.81 -8.83 -8.72
CA ALA A 276 7.64 -8.93 -9.58
C ALA A 276 7.37 -7.59 -10.27
N MET A 277 7.18 -7.63 -11.60
CA MET A 277 6.81 -6.46 -12.38
C MET A 277 5.77 -6.78 -13.46
N MET A 278 4.88 -5.82 -13.71
CA MET A 278 3.87 -5.82 -14.77
C MET A 278 4.09 -4.60 -15.65
N LYS A 279 4.26 -4.82 -16.96
CA LYS A 279 4.40 -3.76 -17.96
C LYS A 279 3.20 -3.69 -18.89
N VAL A 280 2.61 -2.50 -18.98
CA VAL A 280 1.56 -2.16 -19.93
C VAL A 280 2.17 -1.41 -21.12
N PRO A 281 2.12 -1.96 -22.35
CA PRO A 281 2.76 -1.34 -23.52
C PRO A 281 2.10 -0.03 -23.98
N SER A 282 2.92 0.91 -24.41
CA SER A 282 2.51 2.17 -25.03
C SER A 282 1.66 1.98 -26.29
N GLY A 283 0.57 2.76 -26.40
CA GLY A 283 -0.24 2.82 -27.61
C GLY A 283 -1.60 3.47 -27.45
N LYS A 284 -2.25 3.76 -28.59
CA LYS A 284 -3.50 4.52 -28.68
C LYS A 284 -4.69 3.63 -29.04
N MET A 285 -5.84 3.89 -28.43
CA MET A 285 -7.11 3.30 -28.87
C MET A 285 -7.70 4.12 -30.02
N VAL A 286 -7.72 3.54 -31.22
CA VAL A 286 -8.21 4.18 -32.46
C VAL A 286 -9.41 3.39 -32.98
N ASP A 287 -10.59 4.02 -32.96
CA ASP A 287 -11.88 3.39 -33.31
C ASP A 287 -12.08 1.99 -32.68
N GLY A 288 -11.78 1.88 -31.39
CA GLY A 288 -11.93 0.66 -30.59
C GLY A 288 -10.81 -0.38 -30.76
N LYS A 289 -9.69 -0.03 -31.39
CA LYS A 289 -8.54 -0.93 -31.59
C LYS A 289 -7.26 -0.33 -31.06
N PHE A 290 -6.46 -1.13 -30.37
CA PHE A 290 -5.12 -0.74 -29.92
C PHE A 290 -4.16 -0.61 -31.10
N VAL A 291 -3.45 0.52 -31.14
CA VAL A 291 -2.37 0.83 -32.07
C VAL A 291 -1.12 1.10 -31.25
N LYS A 292 -0.23 0.11 -31.18
CA LYS A 292 1.06 0.23 -30.46
C LYS A 292 1.88 1.40 -31.02
N THR A 293 2.47 2.18 -30.12
CA THR A 293 3.40 3.28 -30.42
C THR A 293 4.85 2.85 -30.21
N THR A 294 5.78 3.74 -30.58
CA THR A 294 7.12 3.75 -29.99
C THR A 294 7.03 4.57 -28.70
N PRO A 295 7.43 4.04 -27.53
CA PRO A 295 7.43 4.80 -26.29
C PRO A 295 8.46 5.94 -26.34
N GLN A 296 8.19 7.01 -25.60
CA GLN A 296 9.16 8.08 -25.30
C GLN A 296 10.14 7.65 -24.19
N GLY A 297 9.66 6.77 -23.31
CA GLY A 297 10.39 6.09 -22.25
C GLY A 297 9.44 5.21 -21.44
N THR A 298 9.89 4.77 -20.27
CA THR A 298 9.07 4.04 -19.29
C THR A 298 8.74 4.92 -18.07
N VAL A 299 7.47 4.93 -17.63
CA VAL A 299 7.09 5.47 -16.31
C VAL A 299 6.91 4.30 -15.35
N ALA A 300 7.68 4.28 -14.26
CA ALA A 300 7.54 3.32 -13.17
C ALA A 300 6.60 3.86 -12.07
N TRP A 301 5.87 2.98 -11.39
CA TRP A 301 4.80 3.33 -10.46
C TRP A 301 4.92 2.55 -9.14
N ASN A 302 4.66 3.21 -8.01
CA ASN A 302 4.56 2.55 -6.70
C ASN A 302 3.48 3.21 -5.80
N PRO A 303 2.63 2.44 -5.08
CA PRO A 303 1.51 2.97 -4.31
C PRO A 303 1.90 3.41 -2.89
N GLY A 304 3.11 3.08 -2.43
CA GLY A 304 3.54 3.28 -1.05
C GLY A 304 3.19 2.11 -0.13
N GLY A 305 2.47 2.41 0.95
CA GLY A 305 2.43 1.57 2.14
C GLY A 305 3.50 2.02 3.17
N PRO A 306 4.68 1.37 3.32
CA PRO A 306 5.26 0.31 2.48
C PRO A 306 4.45 -0.99 2.43
N GLY A 307 4.79 -1.87 1.49
CA GLY A 307 4.11 -3.16 1.32
C GLY A 307 2.93 -3.14 0.35
N GLY A 308 2.53 -1.99 -0.19
CA GLY A 308 1.48 -1.94 -1.22
C GLY A 308 1.96 -2.53 -2.55
N SER A 309 1.21 -3.50 -3.10
CA SER A 309 1.50 -4.05 -4.43
C SER A 309 1.32 -2.99 -5.53
N GLY A 310 2.38 -2.75 -6.31
CA GLY A 310 2.38 -1.76 -7.39
C GLY A 310 2.03 -2.33 -8.76
N MET A 311 1.93 -3.67 -8.89
CA MET A 311 1.74 -4.38 -10.16
C MET A 311 0.61 -3.80 -11.03
N THR A 312 -0.56 -3.54 -10.46
CA THR A 312 -1.74 -3.08 -11.22
C THR A 312 -1.75 -1.59 -11.55
N LEU A 313 -0.83 -0.77 -11.01
CA LEU A 313 -0.82 0.68 -11.28
C LEU A 313 -0.60 1.03 -12.75
N GLY A 314 0.18 0.23 -13.49
CA GLY A 314 0.32 0.39 -14.94
C GLY A 314 -1.00 0.16 -15.71
N VAL A 315 -1.92 -0.66 -15.17
CA VAL A 315 -3.26 -0.91 -15.71
C VAL A 315 -4.20 0.24 -15.33
N ALA A 316 -4.11 0.75 -14.10
CA ALA A 316 -4.86 1.93 -13.65
C ALA A 316 -4.50 3.17 -14.50
N GLY A 317 -3.21 3.46 -14.68
CA GLY A 317 -2.74 4.55 -15.54
C GLY A 317 -3.17 4.39 -17.01
N ALA A 318 -3.29 3.15 -17.50
CA ALA A 318 -3.83 2.89 -18.84
C ALA A 318 -5.35 3.06 -18.99
N LEU A 319 -6.08 3.22 -17.89
CA LEU A 319 -7.52 3.51 -17.86
C LEU A 319 -7.82 5.01 -17.73
N PHE A 320 -7.22 5.71 -16.77
CA PHE A 320 -7.54 7.13 -16.48
C PHE A 320 -6.63 8.09 -17.22
N GLU A 321 -5.39 7.68 -17.52
CA GLU A 321 -4.37 8.49 -18.18
C GLU A 321 -4.03 7.96 -19.59
N PRO A 322 -5.03 7.80 -20.49
CA PRO A 322 -4.85 7.15 -21.78
C PRO A 322 -3.89 7.92 -22.70
N ASP A 323 -3.69 9.23 -22.49
CA ASP A 323 -2.70 10.02 -23.23
C ASP A 323 -1.26 9.82 -22.70
N LEU A 324 -1.07 9.48 -21.42
CA LEU A 324 0.24 9.04 -20.89
C LEU A 324 0.56 7.63 -21.38
N ALA A 325 -0.38 6.69 -21.21
CA ALA A 325 -0.29 5.33 -21.73
C ALA A 325 -0.23 5.25 -23.27
N ALA A 326 -0.47 6.36 -23.96
CA ALA A 326 -0.30 6.48 -25.40
C ALA A 326 1.09 6.93 -25.84
N ASN A 327 1.97 7.26 -24.90
CA ASN A 327 3.32 7.79 -25.14
C ASN A 327 4.40 7.04 -24.34
N PHE A 328 4.07 6.43 -23.20
CA PHE A 328 5.00 5.71 -22.34
C PHE A 328 4.58 4.26 -22.16
N ASP A 329 5.55 3.35 -22.03
CA ASP A 329 5.27 2.05 -21.43
C ASP A 329 5.11 2.28 -19.91
N LEU A 330 4.07 1.72 -19.29
CA LEU A 330 3.82 1.91 -17.84
C LEU A 330 4.21 0.64 -17.09
N VAL A 331 5.02 0.77 -16.03
CA VAL A 331 5.49 -0.36 -15.21
C VAL A 331 4.98 -0.23 -13.77
N GLY A 332 4.13 -1.16 -13.37
CA GLY A 332 3.89 -1.46 -11.96
C GLY A 332 4.88 -2.51 -11.47
N PHE A 333 5.30 -2.42 -10.21
CA PHE A 333 6.19 -3.41 -9.59
C PHE A 333 5.96 -3.52 -8.09
N ASP A 334 6.28 -4.68 -7.53
CA ASP A 334 6.29 -4.90 -6.09
C ASP A 334 7.73 -4.80 -5.58
N PRO A 335 8.04 -3.98 -4.56
CA PRO A 335 9.37 -3.97 -3.94
C PRO A 335 9.80 -5.36 -3.42
N ARG A 336 11.09 -5.54 -3.17
CA ARG A 336 11.59 -6.68 -2.37
C ARG A 336 10.80 -6.82 -1.06
N GLY A 337 10.47 -8.05 -0.66
CA GLY A 337 9.66 -8.31 0.53
C GLY A 337 8.16 -7.98 0.40
N THR A 338 7.66 -7.53 -0.76
CA THR A 338 6.27 -7.07 -0.98
C THR A 338 5.53 -7.91 -2.00
N GLY A 339 4.23 -8.14 -1.80
CA GLY A 339 3.31 -8.64 -2.83
C GLY A 339 3.82 -9.90 -3.52
N GLY A 340 3.85 -9.90 -4.86
CA GLY A 340 4.34 -11.02 -5.66
C GLY A 340 5.87 -11.19 -5.70
N SER A 341 6.67 -10.30 -5.10
CA SER A 341 8.13 -10.40 -5.12
C SER A 341 8.66 -11.47 -4.15
N MET A 342 9.72 -12.17 -4.53
CA MET A 342 10.24 -13.33 -3.80
C MET A 342 11.64 -13.07 -3.21
N PRO A 343 11.88 -13.40 -1.93
CA PRO A 343 10.89 -13.71 -0.90
C PRO A 343 10.01 -12.49 -0.58
N PHE A 344 8.74 -12.72 -0.26
CA PHE A 344 7.89 -11.70 0.36
C PHE A 344 7.97 -11.80 1.89
N SER A 345 7.44 -10.79 2.56
CA SER A 345 7.38 -10.73 4.02
C SER A 345 6.32 -11.68 4.54
N GLN A 346 6.72 -12.59 5.42
CA GLN A 346 5.84 -13.54 6.09
C GLN A 346 6.12 -13.44 7.59
N CYS A 347 5.08 -13.13 8.35
CA CYS A 347 5.07 -13.00 9.80
C CYS A 347 4.06 -14.01 10.36
N SER A 348 2.97 -13.53 10.97
CA SER A 348 1.89 -14.34 11.55
C SER A 348 0.89 -14.86 10.49
N THR A 349 0.12 -15.89 10.82
CA THR A 349 -0.96 -16.48 10.01
C THR A 349 -2.21 -15.58 9.97
N ASP A 350 -3.12 -15.85 9.02
CA ASP A 350 -4.42 -15.17 8.93
C ASP A 350 -5.21 -15.32 10.25
N GLU A 351 -5.18 -16.51 10.85
CA GLU A 351 -5.83 -16.85 12.13
C GLU A 351 -5.23 -16.09 13.32
N GLN A 352 -3.91 -15.92 13.37
CA GLN A 352 -3.26 -15.11 14.39
C GLN A 352 -3.69 -13.64 14.29
N ILE A 353 -3.85 -13.11 13.07
CA ILE A 353 -4.27 -11.71 12.85
C ILE A 353 -5.76 -11.53 13.20
N ASP A 354 -6.62 -12.47 12.82
CA ASP A 354 -8.04 -12.45 13.22
C ASP A 354 -8.20 -12.57 14.76
N ALA A 355 -7.40 -13.41 15.42
CA ALA A 355 -7.39 -13.51 16.88
C ALA A 355 -6.90 -12.22 17.54
N ASP A 356 -5.81 -11.62 17.04
CA ASP A 356 -5.25 -10.38 17.57
C ASP A 356 -6.17 -9.15 17.34
N ARG A 357 -7.09 -9.21 16.37
CA ARG A 357 -8.16 -8.22 16.17
C ARG A 357 -9.38 -8.43 17.07
N ALA A 358 -9.73 -9.70 17.35
CA ALA A 358 -10.85 -10.08 18.22
C ALA A 358 -10.57 -9.82 19.71
N GLU A 359 -9.30 -9.77 20.11
CA GLU A 359 -8.88 -9.37 21.46
C GLU A 359 -9.10 -7.86 21.69
N ASP A 360 -10.23 -7.49 22.33
CA ASP A 360 -10.52 -6.09 22.69
C ASP A 360 -9.62 -5.60 23.84
N ALA A 361 -8.38 -5.23 23.49
CA ALA A 361 -7.38 -4.71 24.43
C ALA A 361 -7.85 -3.47 25.23
N TRP A 362 -8.93 -2.81 24.83
CA TRP A 362 -9.52 -1.65 25.54
C TRP A 362 -10.68 -2.04 26.49
N ALA A 363 -10.93 -3.33 26.70
CA ALA A 363 -11.91 -3.84 27.67
C ALA A 363 -11.43 -3.80 29.14
N GLY A 364 -10.11 -3.87 29.36
CA GLY A 364 -9.47 -3.91 30.69
C GLY A 364 -9.15 -2.53 31.26
N ASP A 365 -8.20 -2.48 32.20
CA ASP A 365 -7.50 -1.24 32.53
C ASP A 365 -6.23 -1.04 31.67
N ARG A 366 -5.48 0.05 31.91
CA ARG A 366 -4.32 0.38 31.09
C ARG A 366 -3.20 -0.67 31.20
N GLU A 367 -3.03 -1.31 32.35
CA GLU A 367 -1.98 -2.31 32.53
C GLU A 367 -2.35 -3.62 31.82
N ASP A 368 -3.64 -4.02 31.82
CA ASP A 368 -4.15 -5.13 30.97
C ASP A 368 -3.91 -4.83 29.47
N ALA A 369 -4.26 -3.62 29.03
CA ALA A 369 -4.10 -3.18 27.64
C ALA A 369 -2.63 -3.13 27.19
N GLU A 370 -1.72 -2.75 28.09
CA GLU A 370 -0.28 -2.75 27.84
C GLU A 370 0.27 -4.17 27.73
N ASP A 371 -0.10 -5.10 28.62
CA ASP A 371 0.37 -6.49 28.52
C ASP A 371 -0.10 -7.14 27.21
N ILE A 372 -1.37 -7.01 26.82
CA ILE A 372 -1.93 -7.57 25.56
C ILE A 372 -1.17 -7.03 24.33
N LEU A 373 -1.11 -5.71 24.17
CA LEU A 373 -0.56 -5.07 22.96
C LEU A 373 0.97 -5.24 22.86
N ASN A 374 1.67 -5.34 23.99
CA ASN A 374 3.12 -5.56 24.01
C ASN A 374 3.50 -7.04 23.77
N ASP A 375 2.72 -8.00 24.26
CA ASP A 375 2.90 -9.42 23.92
C ASP A 375 2.59 -9.66 22.43
N GLN A 376 1.54 -9.04 21.88
CA GLN A 376 1.27 -9.02 20.44
C GLN A 376 2.47 -8.49 19.65
N ALA A 377 3.06 -7.37 20.08
CA ALA A 377 4.21 -6.77 19.42
C ALA A 377 5.48 -7.63 19.50
N GLU A 378 5.74 -8.33 20.62
CA GLU A 378 6.89 -9.25 20.72
C GLU A 378 6.67 -10.52 19.88
N ARG A 379 5.45 -11.08 19.84
CA ARG A 379 5.09 -12.22 18.98
C ARG A 379 5.28 -11.88 17.50
N PHE A 380 4.57 -10.87 17.00
CA PHE A 380 4.56 -10.52 15.58
C PHE A 380 5.97 -10.21 15.04
N ALA A 381 6.79 -9.52 15.83
CA ALA A 381 8.18 -9.26 15.47
C ALA A 381 9.06 -10.53 15.48
N GLY A 382 8.77 -11.50 16.35
CA GLY A 382 9.38 -12.83 16.32
C GLY A 382 8.99 -13.59 15.04
N ASP A 383 7.69 -13.69 14.77
CA ASP A 383 7.13 -14.37 13.59
C ASP A 383 7.72 -13.81 12.28
N CYS A 384 7.81 -12.47 12.15
CA CYS A 384 8.45 -11.83 11.00
C CYS A 384 9.91 -12.27 10.78
N ILE A 385 10.69 -12.38 11.87
CA ILE A 385 12.10 -12.74 11.82
C ILE A 385 12.27 -14.23 11.49
N GLU A 386 11.38 -15.10 11.98
CA GLU A 386 11.45 -16.54 11.73
C GLU A 386 10.89 -16.96 10.37
N ASN A 387 9.75 -16.41 9.96
CA ASN A 387 9.01 -16.90 8.79
C ASN A 387 9.41 -16.22 7.46
N THR A 388 9.88 -14.97 7.48
CA THR A 388 10.26 -14.25 6.26
C THR A 388 11.48 -14.90 5.60
N GLY A 389 11.24 -15.59 4.47
CA GLY A 389 12.27 -16.31 3.73
C GLY A 389 12.57 -17.73 4.23
N LYS A 390 11.80 -18.28 5.19
CA LYS A 390 12.02 -19.60 5.82
C LYS A 390 12.11 -20.76 4.82
N LEU A 391 11.39 -20.68 3.69
CA LEU A 391 11.43 -21.67 2.61
C LEU A 391 12.63 -21.55 1.64
N PHE A 392 13.45 -20.49 1.73
CA PHE A 392 14.50 -20.22 0.75
C PHE A 392 15.89 -20.73 1.20
N ASP A 393 16.58 -21.42 0.29
CA ASP A 393 18.02 -21.72 0.44
C ASP A 393 18.84 -20.45 0.19
N LEU A 394 19.00 -19.67 1.26
CA LEU A 394 19.81 -18.45 1.31
C LEU A 394 21.24 -18.71 1.86
N GLY A 395 21.54 -19.94 2.29
CA GLY A 395 22.79 -20.30 2.97
C GLY A 395 22.89 -19.84 4.43
N GLU A 396 24.02 -20.15 5.07
CA GLU A 396 24.30 -19.82 6.48
C GLU A 396 24.28 -18.30 6.71
N GLY A 397 23.38 -17.82 7.57
CA GLY A 397 23.15 -16.39 7.81
C GLY A 397 22.35 -15.66 6.72
N GLY A 398 21.93 -16.35 5.65
CA GLY A 398 21.27 -15.75 4.49
C GLY A 398 19.92 -15.09 4.80
N GLN A 399 19.14 -15.63 5.73
CA GLN A 399 17.89 -15.02 6.21
C GLN A 399 18.14 -13.74 7.01
N GLU A 400 19.16 -13.73 7.88
CA GLU A 400 19.57 -12.50 8.59
C GLU A 400 20.10 -11.43 7.60
N ASN A 401 20.70 -11.86 6.49
CA ASN A 401 21.12 -10.99 5.41
C ASN A 401 19.92 -10.43 4.63
N LEU A 402 18.94 -11.27 4.27
CA LEU A 402 17.69 -10.85 3.63
C LEU A 402 17.00 -9.76 4.44
N MET A 403 16.78 -10.02 5.74
CA MET A 403 16.08 -9.08 6.64
C MET A 403 16.79 -7.72 6.71
N LYS A 404 18.12 -7.67 6.71
CA LYS A 404 18.89 -6.41 6.66
C LYS A 404 18.72 -5.62 5.36
N HIS A 405 18.23 -6.26 4.30
CA HIS A 405 18.24 -5.73 2.94
C HIS A 405 16.83 -5.58 2.32
N LEU A 406 15.75 -5.68 3.10
CA LEU A 406 14.38 -5.39 2.63
C LEU A 406 14.02 -3.89 2.53
N GLY A 407 14.77 -3.00 3.19
CA GLY A 407 14.44 -1.57 3.33
C GLY A 407 14.52 -0.73 2.04
N THR A 408 14.01 0.52 2.09
CA THR A 408 14.03 1.51 1.01
C THR A 408 15.39 1.57 0.33
N TRP A 409 16.46 1.61 1.12
CA TRP A 409 17.80 1.89 0.60
C TRP A 409 18.23 0.91 -0.48
N ASP A 410 17.90 -0.38 -0.37
CA ASP A 410 18.24 -1.37 -1.39
C ASP A 410 17.07 -1.65 -2.36
N ALA A 411 15.82 -1.44 -1.96
CA ALA A 411 14.66 -1.41 -2.86
C ALA A 411 14.79 -0.37 -4.00
N VAL A 412 15.39 0.81 -3.75
CA VAL A 412 15.67 1.77 -4.84
C VAL A 412 16.76 1.28 -5.82
N GLY A 413 17.57 0.28 -5.42
CA GLY A 413 18.49 -0.42 -6.33
C GLY A 413 17.76 -1.34 -7.32
N ASP A 414 16.62 -1.89 -6.91
CA ASP A 414 15.72 -2.65 -7.78
C ASP A 414 15.02 -1.71 -8.78
N LEU A 415 14.64 -0.51 -8.34
CA LEU A 415 14.07 0.53 -9.20
C LEU A 415 15.06 1.01 -10.28
N ASP A 416 16.36 1.09 -9.96
CA ASP A 416 17.39 1.39 -10.98
C ASP A 416 17.62 0.22 -11.96
N LEU A 417 17.43 -1.03 -11.51
CA LEU A 417 17.38 -2.20 -12.38
C LEU A 417 16.15 -2.18 -13.30
N ILE A 418 14.97 -1.78 -12.81
CA ILE A 418 13.75 -1.60 -13.63
C ILE A 418 13.99 -0.56 -14.72
N ARG A 419 14.53 0.62 -14.38
CA ARG A 419 14.95 1.66 -15.36
C ARG A 419 15.90 1.07 -16.41
N SER A 420 17.04 0.54 -15.97
CA SER A 420 18.09 0.03 -16.86
C SER A 420 17.60 -1.07 -17.80
N THR A 421 16.79 -2.02 -17.30
CA THR A 421 16.32 -3.17 -18.08
C THR A 421 15.11 -2.86 -18.98
N SER A 422 14.34 -1.81 -18.65
CA SER A 422 13.32 -1.25 -19.56
C SER A 422 13.95 -0.55 -20.77
N GLY A 423 15.18 -0.05 -20.62
CA GLY A 423 15.99 0.56 -21.68
C GLY A 423 16.16 2.06 -21.56
N ASP A 424 15.85 2.64 -20.40
CA ASP A 424 15.81 4.09 -20.16
C ASP A 424 17.12 4.59 -19.51
N ASP A 425 17.68 5.69 -20.03
CA ASP A 425 18.92 6.29 -19.48
C ASP A 425 18.68 7.03 -18.16
N LYS A 426 17.43 7.46 -17.90
CA LYS A 426 16.96 8.18 -16.71
C LYS A 426 15.62 7.58 -16.26
N LEU A 427 15.29 7.64 -14.96
CA LEU A 427 14.01 7.18 -14.41
C LEU A 427 12.94 8.27 -14.48
N ASP A 428 11.85 8.02 -15.19
CA ASP A 428 10.57 8.71 -14.97
C ASP A 428 9.70 7.84 -14.03
N PHE A 429 9.16 8.44 -12.97
CA PHE A 429 8.54 7.69 -11.86
C PHE A 429 7.40 8.47 -11.17
N ILE A 430 6.37 7.73 -10.76
CA ILE A 430 5.26 8.22 -9.93
C ILE A 430 5.23 7.40 -8.65
N GLY A 431 5.47 8.07 -7.52
CA GLY A 431 5.36 7.49 -6.18
C GLY A 431 4.20 8.13 -5.43
N PHE A 432 3.27 7.31 -4.96
CA PHE A 432 2.21 7.71 -4.05
C PHE A 432 2.59 7.37 -2.60
N SER A 433 2.17 8.15 -1.61
CA SER A 433 2.36 7.83 -0.19
C SER A 433 3.84 7.53 0.14
N TYR A 434 4.18 6.42 0.79
CA TYR A 434 5.57 5.95 0.96
C TYR A 434 6.37 5.81 -0.36
N GLY A 435 5.73 5.65 -1.51
CA GLY A 435 6.36 5.73 -2.83
C GLY A 435 7.09 7.06 -3.06
N THR A 436 6.68 8.13 -2.37
CA THR A 436 7.42 9.41 -2.34
C THR A 436 8.79 9.29 -1.67
N ARG A 437 8.91 8.46 -0.62
CA ARG A 437 10.19 8.11 0.02
C ARG A 437 11.07 7.27 -0.92
N LEU A 438 10.51 6.29 -1.64
CA LEU A 438 11.25 5.56 -2.69
C LEU A 438 11.81 6.53 -3.75
N GLY A 439 11.00 7.47 -4.25
CA GLY A 439 11.45 8.48 -5.23
C GLY A 439 12.52 9.43 -4.68
N TYR A 440 12.36 9.89 -3.43
CA TYR A 440 13.34 10.73 -2.74
C TYR A 440 14.68 10.02 -2.51
N VAL A 441 14.66 8.79 -1.98
CA VAL A 441 15.89 8.01 -1.71
C VAL A 441 16.54 7.54 -3.01
N TYR A 442 15.76 7.27 -4.07
CA TYR A 442 16.30 7.07 -5.41
C TYR A 442 17.06 8.31 -5.89
N ALA A 443 16.50 9.52 -5.69
CA ALA A 443 17.16 10.77 -6.05
C ALA A 443 18.43 11.05 -5.20
N GLN A 444 18.48 10.61 -3.94
CA GLN A 444 19.67 10.66 -3.09
C GLN A 444 20.76 9.65 -3.54
N LYS A 445 20.38 8.41 -3.87
CA LYS A 445 21.31 7.31 -4.21
C LYS A 445 21.78 7.33 -5.67
N PHE A 446 20.94 7.80 -6.60
CA PHE A 446 21.11 7.72 -8.05
C PHE A 446 20.83 9.06 -8.75
N GLY A 447 21.26 10.19 -8.18
CA GLY A 447 20.99 11.55 -8.69
C GLY A 447 21.24 11.77 -10.19
N ASP A 448 22.28 11.17 -10.77
CA ASP A 448 22.60 11.23 -12.20
C ASP A 448 21.65 10.42 -13.10
N SER A 449 20.89 9.47 -12.53
CA SER A 449 19.88 8.65 -13.21
C SER A 449 18.45 9.19 -13.03
N VAL A 450 18.25 10.28 -12.28
CA VAL A 450 16.92 10.90 -12.08
C VAL A 450 16.42 11.54 -13.38
N GLY A 451 15.20 11.21 -13.80
CA GLY A 451 14.45 11.85 -14.88
C GLY A 451 13.34 12.73 -14.30
N ARG A 452 12.08 12.39 -14.58
CA ARG A 452 10.88 13.10 -14.10
C ARG A 452 10.21 12.33 -12.98
N LEU A 453 10.36 12.81 -11.75
CA LEU A 453 9.74 12.22 -10.57
C LEU A 453 8.50 13.04 -10.17
N VAL A 454 7.41 12.33 -9.90
CA VAL A 454 6.16 12.86 -9.34
C VAL A 454 5.92 12.16 -8.01
N LEU A 455 5.80 12.94 -6.94
CA LEU A 455 5.73 12.46 -5.57
C LEU A 455 4.43 12.99 -4.94
N ASP A 456 3.38 12.17 -4.89
CA ASP A 456 2.04 12.55 -4.43
C ASP A 456 1.70 11.91 -3.08
N GLY A 457 1.08 12.66 -2.16
CA GLY A 457 0.96 12.26 -0.76
C GLY A 457 2.34 12.11 -0.10
N ALA A 458 3.04 13.22 0.07
CA ALA A 458 4.47 13.24 0.44
C ALA A 458 4.79 12.85 1.88
N VAL A 459 5.52 11.75 2.05
CA VAL A 459 6.22 11.41 3.30
C VAL A 459 7.39 12.37 3.50
N ASP A 460 7.52 12.95 4.68
CA ASP A 460 8.66 13.82 5.03
C ASP A 460 9.98 13.03 4.91
N PRO A 461 11.00 13.53 4.18
CA PRO A 461 12.30 12.86 4.09
C PRO A 461 13.02 12.75 5.45
N GLY A 462 12.62 13.57 6.44
CA GLY A 462 13.03 13.50 7.84
C GLY A 462 12.17 12.61 8.74
N ASN A 463 11.10 11.97 8.25
CA ASN A 463 10.25 11.08 9.05
C ASN A 463 11.01 9.80 9.43
N VAL A 464 11.73 9.89 10.51
CA VAL A 464 12.34 8.78 11.23
C VAL A 464 11.28 8.24 12.21
N SER A 465 11.27 6.94 12.52
CA SER A 465 10.21 6.40 13.39
C SER A 465 10.19 7.11 14.74
N ALA A 466 9.00 7.50 15.22
CA ALA A 466 8.78 8.45 16.33
C ALA A 466 9.59 8.18 17.61
N TYR A 467 9.98 6.93 17.82
CA TYR A 467 10.72 6.45 18.97
C TYR A 467 12.25 6.62 18.85
N LYS A 468 12.81 7.01 17.70
CA LYS A 468 14.27 7.03 17.44
C LYS A 468 15.03 7.96 18.38
N ALA A 469 14.54 9.18 18.53
CA ALA A 469 14.82 10.08 19.65
C ALA A 469 15.02 9.36 21.00
N LEU A 470 13.98 8.68 21.47
CA LEU A 470 13.95 7.99 22.77
C LEU A 470 14.93 6.81 22.79
N LYS A 471 15.06 6.08 21.68
CA LYS A 471 16.02 4.98 21.50
C LYS A 471 17.47 5.47 21.61
N ASP A 472 17.79 6.65 21.10
CA ASP A 472 19.14 7.22 21.19
C ASP A 472 19.42 7.86 22.57
N ILE A 473 18.40 8.43 23.24
CA ILE A 473 18.47 8.79 24.68
C ILE A 473 18.78 7.55 25.53
N ASN A 474 18.06 6.44 25.33
CA ASN A 474 18.23 5.22 26.12
C ASN A 474 19.56 4.49 25.86
N LYS A 475 20.18 4.67 24.68
CA LYS A 475 21.51 4.10 24.36
C LYS A 475 22.69 4.82 25.03
N ASP A 476 22.63 6.16 25.16
CA ASP A 476 23.61 6.92 25.94
C ASP A 476 22.92 8.08 26.71
N PRO A 477 22.33 7.79 27.88
CA PRO A 477 21.72 8.83 28.70
C PRO A 477 22.70 9.91 29.13
N GLN A 478 24.01 9.63 29.16
CA GLN A 478 25.03 10.62 29.57
C GLN A 478 25.39 11.60 28.45
N ALA A 479 25.11 11.27 27.17
CA ALA A 479 25.19 12.23 26.07
C ALA A 479 24.06 13.28 26.11
N TYR A 480 22.90 12.92 26.70
CA TYR A 480 21.71 13.78 26.75
C TYR A 480 21.43 14.42 28.11
N LEU A 481 22.19 14.10 29.16
CA LEU A 481 22.05 14.67 30.51
C LEU A 481 23.20 15.62 30.88
N ASP A 482 22.87 16.68 31.61
CA ASP A 482 23.83 17.65 32.15
C ASP A 482 24.51 17.15 33.44
N ALA A 483 25.44 17.94 33.97
CA ALA A 483 26.20 17.60 35.18
C ALA A 483 25.34 17.51 36.47
N ASP A 484 24.10 18.00 36.45
CA ASP A 484 23.10 17.89 37.52
C ASP A 484 22.07 16.78 37.24
N GLY A 485 22.17 16.06 36.13
CA GLY A 485 21.29 14.96 35.73
C GLY A 485 19.99 15.39 35.03
N LYS A 486 20.01 16.44 34.22
CA LYS A 486 18.84 16.94 33.46
C LYS A 486 19.07 16.97 31.95
N LEU A 487 18.01 16.75 31.17
CA LEU A 487 18.09 16.74 29.70
C LEU A 487 18.62 18.08 29.16
N VAL A 488 19.74 18.06 28.41
CA VAL A 488 20.46 19.31 28.03
C VAL A 488 19.74 20.09 26.93
N SER A 489 19.08 19.39 26.00
CA SER A 489 18.16 19.98 25.02
C SER A 489 17.21 18.89 24.49
N LYS A 490 15.91 19.07 24.71
CA LYS A 490 14.88 18.09 24.36
C LYS A 490 14.47 18.11 22.87
N ALA A 491 14.84 19.16 22.13
CA ALA A 491 14.37 19.46 20.77
C ALA A 491 14.60 18.34 19.74
N ASP A 492 15.85 17.90 19.53
CA ASP A 492 16.18 16.80 18.60
C ASP A 492 15.50 15.47 18.97
N ALA A 493 15.03 15.33 20.22
CA ALA A 493 14.27 14.18 20.69
C ALA A 493 12.74 14.37 20.66
N GLU A 494 12.27 15.61 20.45
CA GLU A 494 10.86 15.94 20.25
C GLU A 494 10.50 15.97 18.76
N GLU A 495 11.39 16.38 17.87
CA GLU A 495 11.11 16.48 16.42
C GLU A 495 10.74 15.13 15.78
N ASP A 496 11.46 14.05 16.12
CA ASP A 496 11.14 12.68 15.66
C ASP A 496 9.77 12.23 16.18
N ALA A 497 9.55 12.38 17.49
CA ALA A 497 8.34 11.90 18.17
C ALA A 497 7.07 12.68 17.80
N ASP A 498 7.24 13.85 17.18
CA ASP A 498 6.16 14.69 16.68
C ASP A 498 5.58 14.15 15.36
N ASP A 499 6.27 13.33 14.58
CA ASP A 499 5.80 12.95 13.23
C ASP A 499 4.58 12.01 13.22
N SER A 500 4.51 11.04 14.14
CA SER A 500 3.28 10.24 14.34
C SER A 500 2.14 11.07 14.94
N VAL A 501 2.48 12.12 15.71
CA VAL A 501 1.51 13.06 16.30
C VAL A 501 0.96 14.01 15.23
N LYS A 502 1.80 14.51 14.31
CA LYS A 502 1.40 15.24 13.09
C LYS A 502 0.46 14.40 12.22
N GLN A 503 0.76 13.11 12.03
CA GLN A 503 -0.06 12.23 11.21
C GLN A 503 -1.48 12.07 11.81
N ILE A 504 -1.62 11.75 13.10
CA ILE A 504 -2.95 11.62 13.68
C ILE A 504 -3.69 12.96 13.84
N ALA A 505 -2.96 14.08 13.95
CA ALA A 505 -3.54 15.43 13.80
C ALA A 505 -4.08 15.69 12.38
N GLY A 506 -3.45 15.14 11.34
CA GLY A 506 -3.96 15.11 9.97
C GLY A 506 -5.29 14.36 9.88
N PHE A 507 -5.33 13.13 10.40
CA PHE A 507 -6.58 12.36 10.50
C PHE A 507 -7.67 13.09 11.33
N GLN A 508 -7.32 13.80 12.39
CA GLN A 508 -8.27 14.62 13.16
C GLN A 508 -8.85 15.78 12.34
N ASP A 509 -8.04 16.53 11.59
CA ASP A 509 -8.56 17.61 10.73
C ASP A 509 -9.41 17.04 9.58
N THR A 510 -8.99 15.93 8.95
CA THR A 510 -9.81 15.22 7.96
C THR A 510 -11.13 14.70 8.54
N PHE A 511 -11.13 14.20 9.78
CA PHE A 511 -12.35 13.85 10.52
C PHE A 511 -13.24 15.07 10.75
N GLU A 512 -12.66 16.23 11.10
CA GLU A 512 -13.41 17.46 11.30
C GLU A 512 -14.04 17.98 9.99
N GLN A 513 -13.41 17.77 8.83
CA GLN A 513 -14.04 18.04 7.53
C GLN A 513 -15.23 17.11 7.27
N PHE A 514 -15.05 15.80 7.47
CA PHE A 514 -16.14 14.80 7.36
C PHE A 514 -17.32 15.14 8.28
N ALA A 515 -17.04 15.43 9.55
CA ALA A 515 -18.05 15.67 10.55
C ALA A 515 -18.87 16.93 10.27
N LEU A 516 -18.23 17.99 9.76
CA LEU A 516 -18.91 19.22 9.34
C LEU A 516 -19.77 19.00 8.08
N ASP A 517 -19.31 18.22 7.10
CA ASP A 517 -20.09 17.84 5.91
C ASP A 517 -21.32 16.98 6.29
N CYS A 518 -21.13 15.94 7.10
CA CYS A 518 -22.19 15.09 7.63
C CYS A 518 -23.22 15.91 8.41
N SER A 519 -22.77 16.74 9.35
CA SER A 519 -23.67 17.56 10.19
C SER A 519 -24.43 18.62 9.38
N ALA A 520 -23.80 19.22 8.35
CA ALA A 520 -24.47 20.15 7.44
C ALA A 520 -25.57 19.46 6.62
N LYS A 521 -25.27 18.29 6.02
CA LYS A 521 -26.22 17.50 5.22
C LYS A 521 -27.46 17.08 6.03
N GLY A 522 -27.30 16.82 7.33
CA GLY A 522 -28.41 16.51 8.25
C GLY A 522 -29.47 17.62 8.32
N THR A 523 -29.10 18.87 8.04
CA THR A 523 -30.03 20.01 8.01
C THR A 523 -30.86 20.13 6.73
N GLU A 524 -30.53 19.38 5.67
CA GLU A 524 -31.20 19.50 4.37
C GLU A 524 -32.60 18.87 4.31
N GLY A 525 -32.94 17.98 5.24
CA GLY A 525 -34.24 17.31 5.31
C GLY A 525 -34.51 16.31 4.18
N ARG A 526 -33.44 15.82 3.53
CA ARG A 526 -33.43 14.79 2.48
C ARG A 526 -33.46 13.38 3.07
N THR A 527 -33.73 12.36 2.27
CA THR A 527 -33.50 10.96 2.67
C THR A 527 -32.03 10.56 2.57
N TRP A 528 -31.65 9.41 3.13
CA TRP A 528 -30.34 8.80 2.90
C TRP A 528 -30.07 8.58 1.41
N GLY A 529 -31.00 7.96 0.68
CA GLY A 529 -30.87 7.70 -0.76
C GLY A 529 -30.93 8.95 -1.64
N GLU A 530 -31.40 10.08 -1.12
CA GLU A 530 -31.25 11.39 -1.77
C GLU A 530 -29.90 12.03 -1.45
N THR A 531 -29.40 11.88 -0.21
CA THR A 531 -28.15 12.51 0.28
C THR A 531 -26.91 11.81 -0.26
N TYR A 532 -26.91 10.48 -0.20
CA TYR A 532 -25.90 9.58 -0.74
C TYR A 532 -26.57 8.64 -1.77
N PRO A 533 -26.87 9.11 -2.99
CA PRO A 533 -27.56 8.32 -4.02
C PRO A 533 -26.71 7.15 -4.55
N ASN A 534 -25.41 7.18 -4.25
CA ASN A 534 -24.41 6.24 -4.72
C ASN A 534 -24.01 5.20 -3.65
N LEU A 535 -24.42 5.43 -2.41
CA LEU A 535 -24.18 4.51 -1.30
C LEU A 535 -24.99 3.24 -1.53
N GLU A 536 -24.35 2.09 -1.33
CA GLU A 536 -25.01 0.80 -1.29
C GLU A 536 -25.28 0.41 0.17
N TYR A 537 -26.41 -0.25 0.40
CA TYR A 537 -26.94 -0.53 1.73
C TYR A 537 -27.01 -2.05 1.84
N PRO A 538 -26.29 -2.68 2.79
CA PRO A 538 -26.52 -4.09 3.13
C PRO A 538 -27.99 -4.34 3.43
N ASP A 539 -28.52 -5.53 3.18
CA ASP A 539 -29.97 -5.79 3.28
C ASP A 539 -30.55 -5.45 4.69
N ARG A 540 -29.78 -5.68 5.76
CA ARG A 540 -30.14 -5.28 7.14
C ARG A 540 -30.33 -3.76 7.34
N LEU A 541 -29.73 -2.94 6.46
CA LEU A 541 -29.78 -1.47 6.46
C LEU A 541 -30.60 -0.90 5.29
N ALA A 542 -31.21 -1.74 4.43
CA ALA A 542 -31.88 -1.29 3.21
C ALA A 542 -33.02 -0.29 3.43
N ASP A 543 -33.72 -0.37 4.57
CA ASP A 543 -34.77 0.57 4.96
C ASP A 543 -34.24 2.00 5.19
N LEU A 544 -32.98 2.17 5.62
CA LEU A 544 -32.38 3.49 5.86
C LEU A 544 -32.41 4.34 4.58
N LYS A 545 -32.23 3.73 3.41
CA LYS A 545 -32.23 4.39 2.08
C LYS A 545 -33.44 5.30 1.85
N ASN A 546 -34.59 4.96 2.42
CA ASN A 546 -35.84 5.74 2.31
C ASN A 546 -36.16 6.59 3.56
N ALA A 547 -35.42 6.40 4.65
CA ALA A 547 -35.55 7.19 5.87
C ALA A 547 -34.91 8.59 5.70
N PRO A 548 -35.37 9.60 6.46
CA PRO A 548 -34.68 10.89 6.55
C PRO A 548 -33.20 10.71 6.93
N PHE A 549 -32.30 11.45 6.29
CA PHE A 549 -30.91 11.52 6.69
C PHE A 549 -30.76 12.36 7.97
N THR A 550 -30.00 11.84 8.93
CA THR A 550 -29.51 12.55 10.11
C THR A 550 -28.08 12.09 10.35
N CYS A 551 -27.17 13.00 10.65
CA CYS A 551 -25.78 12.65 10.95
C CYS A 551 -25.69 11.95 12.32
N ALA A 552 -24.95 10.84 12.40
CA ALA A 552 -24.71 10.13 13.66
C ALA A 552 -24.07 11.05 14.74
N LEU A 553 -23.32 12.06 14.33
CA LEU A 553 -22.67 13.04 15.21
C LEU A 553 -23.60 14.19 15.65
N GLY A 554 -24.79 14.32 15.05
CA GLY A 554 -25.77 15.40 15.27
C GLY A 554 -25.84 16.38 14.09
N ASP A 555 -27.01 17.01 13.91
CA ASP A 555 -27.33 17.85 12.74
C ASP A 555 -27.14 19.35 13.01
N GLY A 556 -26.52 20.07 12.07
CA GLY A 556 -26.32 21.52 12.15
C GLY A 556 -25.31 22.00 13.19
N ILE A 557 -24.50 21.10 13.75
CA ILE A 557 -23.42 21.41 14.67
C ILE A 557 -22.23 21.95 13.88
N THR A 558 -21.63 23.03 14.37
CA THR A 558 -20.44 23.67 13.75
C THR A 558 -19.25 23.76 14.71
N ASP A 559 -19.40 23.27 15.94
CA ASP A 559 -18.29 23.11 16.88
C ASP A 559 -17.60 21.76 16.63
N ARG A 560 -16.35 21.83 16.15
CA ARG A 560 -15.51 20.66 15.85
C ARG A 560 -15.31 19.80 17.10
N ALA A 561 -15.16 20.39 18.28
CA ALA A 561 -14.94 19.65 19.52
C ALA A 561 -16.21 18.91 20.01
N GLU A 562 -17.40 19.46 19.75
CA GLU A 562 -18.67 18.77 20.02
C GLU A 562 -18.84 17.53 19.13
N LEU A 563 -18.53 17.67 17.83
CA LEU A 563 -18.55 16.57 16.86
C LEU A 563 -17.51 15.47 17.16
N THR A 564 -16.29 15.85 17.57
CA THR A 564 -15.27 14.89 18.04
C THR A 564 -15.69 14.18 19.34
N THR A 565 -16.32 14.90 20.28
CA THR A 565 -16.86 14.28 21.50
C THR A 565 -17.98 13.29 21.16
N ALA A 566 -18.78 13.57 20.13
CA ALA A 566 -19.84 12.67 19.66
C ALA A 566 -19.27 11.36 19.07
N VAL A 567 -18.20 11.39 18.27
CA VAL A 567 -17.60 10.15 17.74
C VAL A 567 -16.90 9.33 18.82
N GLN A 568 -16.19 9.98 19.76
CA GLN A 568 -15.64 9.29 20.94
C GLN A 568 -16.73 8.53 21.70
N GLY A 569 -17.88 9.16 21.94
CA GLY A 569 -19.01 8.53 22.63
C GLY A 569 -19.69 7.38 21.88
N ILE A 570 -19.51 7.31 20.55
CA ILE A 570 -20.00 6.22 19.69
C ILE A 570 -18.98 5.08 19.64
N LEU A 571 -17.69 5.36 19.42
CA LEU A 571 -16.65 4.31 19.38
C LEU A 571 -16.49 3.63 20.75
N ARG A 572 -16.41 4.41 21.83
CA ARG A 572 -16.24 3.89 23.20
C ARG A 572 -17.46 3.13 23.75
N SER A 573 -18.56 2.98 23.00
CA SER A 573 -19.61 2.04 23.39
C SER A 573 -19.17 0.58 23.25
N LEU A 574 -18.13 0.32 22.43
CA LEU A 574 -17.55 -1.00 22.17
C LEU A 574 -16.54 -1.47 23.22
N GLU A 575 -16.00 -0.58 24.06
CA GLU A 575 -15.02 -0.93 25.09
C GLU A 575 -15.61 -1.97 26.08
N GLY A 576 -15.07 -3.19 26.03
CA GLY A 576 -15.57 -4.35 26.76
C GLY A 576 -16.97 -4.84 26.35
N LYS A 577 -17.45 -4.42 25.16
CA LYS A 577 -18.76 -4.75 24.57
C LYS A 577 -18.69 -4.70 23.03
N PRO A 578 -17.92 -5.58 22.38
CA PRO A 578 -17.95 -5.68 20.92
C PRO A 578 -19.38 -6.01 20.44
N LEU A 579 -19.69 -5.66 19.19
CA LEU A 579 -21.00 -5.92 18.56
C LEU A 579 -20.84 -6.85 17.36
N PRO A 580 -21.81 -7.73 17.04
CA PRO A 580 -21.73 -8.55 15.84
C PRO A 580 -21.50 -7.73 14.57
N ALA A 581 -20.68 -8.25 13.64
CA ALA A 581 -20.60 -7.70 12.29
C ALA A 581 -21.98 -7.71 11.62
N GLY A 582 -22.73 -8.81 11.80
CA GLY A 582 -24.12 -8.92 11.32
C GLY A 582 -24.25 -8.97 9.79
N SER A 583 -23.17 -9.33 9.10
CA SER A 583 -23.21 -9.74 7.70
C SER A 583 -23.48 -11.25 7.65
N GLU A 584 -24.22 -11.73 6.65
CA GLU A 584 -24.52 -13.17 6.53
C GLU A 584 -23.21 -13.93 6.24
N GLY A 585 -22.91 -14.95 7.05
CA GLY A 585 -21.65 -15.70 7.00
C GLY A 585 -20.47 -15.08 7.75
N ASP A 586 -20.66 -13.95 8.44
CA ASP A 586 -19.61 -13.29 9.24
C ASP A 586 -19.96 -13.32 10.74
N ASP A 587 -19.50 -14.37 11.43
CA ASP A 587 -19.71 -14.59 12.87
C ASP A 587 -18.79 -13.74 13.78
N ARG A 588 -17.96 -12.85 13.21
CA ARG A 588 -17.04 -12.01 14.00
C ARG A 588 -17.78 -10.92 14.78
N GLU A 589 -17.26 -10.60 15.97
CA GLU A 589 -17.62 -9.38 16.70
C GLU A 589 -16.65 -8.25 16.33
N VAL A 590 -17.15 -7.02 16.28
CA VAL A 590 -16.40 -5.80 15.94
C VAL A 590 -15.91 -5.17 17.23
N THR A 591 -14.59 -5.17 17.45
CA THR A 591 -13.96 -4.57 18.65
C THR A 591 -13.87 -3.05 18.55
N PHE A 592 -13.47 -2.39 19.65
CA PHE A 592 -13.05 -0.99 19.58
C PHE A 592 -11.90 -0.79 18.58
N GLY A 593 -10.97 -1.77 18.51
CA GLY A 593 -9.85 -1.79 17.58
C GLY A 593 -10.28 -1.80 16.12
N ASP A 594 -11.21 -2.70 15.75
CA ASP A 594 -11.78 -2.75 14.39
C ASP A 594 -12.54 -1.46 14.06
N ALA A 595 -13.44 -1.02 14.93
CA ALA A 595 -14.26 0.18 14.67
C ALA A 595 -13.40 1.44 14.48
N ARG A 596 -12.35 1.61 15.30
CA ARG A 596 -11.35 2.67 15.13
C ARG A 596 -10.64 2.55 13.77
N THR A 597 -10.22 1.35 13.38
CA THR A 597 -9.54 1.08 12.11
C THR A 597 -10.45 1.38 10.91
N GLY A 598 -11.74 1.02 10.99
CA GLY A 598 -12.75 1.35 9.99
C GLY A 598 -13.01 2.86 9.85
N VAL A 599 -12.97 3.62 10.95
CA VAL A 599 -13.00 5.09 10.87
C VAL A 599 -11.74 5.63 10.20
N ILE A 600 -10.55 5.15 10.59
CA ILE A 600 -9.26 5.55 10.00
C ILE A 600 -9.26 5.29 8.48
N GLN A 601 -9.70 4.12 8.02
CA GLN A 601 -9.83 3.80 6.59
C GLN A 601 -10.67 4.83 5.83
N ALA A 602 -11.86 5.16 6.35
CA ALA A 602 -12.75 6.08 5.67
C ALA A 602 -12.26 7.54 5.66
N LEU A 603 -11.23 7.87 6.43
CA LEU A 603 -10.55 9.17 6.40
C LEU A 603 -9.42 9.25 5.36
N TYR A 604 -9.18 8.20 4.56
CA TYR A 604 -8.27 8.28 3.40
C TYR A 604 -8.89 9.00 2.18
N SER A 605 -10.22 9.04 2.02
CA SER A 605 -10.89 9.71 0.88
C SER A 605 -12.30 10.20 1.21
N GLU A 606 -12.65 11.38 0.70
CA GLU A 606 -14.02 11.92 0.56
C GLU A 606 -15.04 10.89 0.02
N ASP A 607 -14.63 9.93 -0.83
CA ASP A 607 -15.52 8.90 -1.39
C ASP A 607 -16.07 7.93 -0.32
N LEU A 608 -15.30 7.67 0.74
CA LEU A 608 -15.64 6.71 1.79
C LEU A 608 -16.53 7.33 2.89
N TRP A 609 -16.71 8.66 2.89
CA TRP A 609 -17.50 9.39 3.89
C TRP A 609 -18.97 8.95 3.96
N ALA A 610 -19.54 8.50 2.84
CA ALA A 610 -20.89 7.94 2.81
C ALA A 610 -21.01 6.63 3.62
N GLN A 611 -19.99 5.76 3.53
CA GLN A 611 -19.90 4.52 4.30
C GLN A 611 -19.58 4.81 5.78
N LEU A 612 -18.73 5.79 6.07
CA LEU A 612 -18.46 6.24 7.44
C LEU A 612 -19.72 6.78 8.14
N ALA A 613 -20.50 7.61 7.46
CA ALA A 613 -21.78 8.09 7.97
C ALA A 613 -22.75 6.93 8.26
N LEU A 614 -22.81 5.93 7.37
CA LEU A 614 -23.64 4.73 7.55
C LEU A 614 -23.16 3.88 8.73
N GLY A 615 -21.87 3.57 8.83
CA GLY A 615 -21.29 2.75 9.89
C GLY A 615 -21.36 3.39 11.28
N LEU A 616 -21.17 4.71 11.39
CA LEU A 616 -21.42 5.44 12.63
C LEU A 616 -22.91 5.51 12.99
N THR A 617 -23.82 5.38 12.01
CA THR A 617 -25.27 5.30 12.25
C THR A 617 -25.68 3.89 12.71
N GLU A 618 -25.11 2.86 12.10
CA GLU A 618 -25.28 1.45 12.48
C GLU A 618 -24.78 1.21 13.92
N LEU A 619 -23.52 1.55 14.21
CA LEU A 619 -22.93 1.42 15.55
C LEU A 619 -23.72 2.20 16.60
N LYS A 620 -24.22 3.40 16.28
CA LYS A 620 -25.05 4.21 17.18
C LYS A 620 -26.45 3.61 17.45
N ALA A 621 -26.95 2.71 16.60
CA ALA A 621 -28.16 1.93 16.89
C ALA A 621 -27.88 0.84 17.93
N GLY A 622 -26.66 0.29 17.97
CA GLY A 622 -26.19 -0.64 19.00
C GLY A 622 -26.63 -2.10 18.81
N GLU A 623 -27.02 -2.48 17.59
CA GLU A 623 -27.41 -3.86 17.24
C GLU A 623 -26.30 -4.61 16.48
N THR A 624 -25.60 -3.92 15.57
CA THR A 624 -24.48 -4.43 14.75
C THR A 624 -23.46 -3.32 14.50
N ALA A 625 -22.32 -3.63 13.88
CA ALA A 625 -21.33 -2.63 13.44
C ALA A 625 -20.62 -2.98 12.11
N GLY A 626 -21.16 -3.89 11.31
CA GLY A 626 -20.46 -4.50 10.17
C GLY A 626 -19.99 -3.55 9.06
N VAL A 627 -20.58 -2.38 8.87
CA VAL A 627 -20.05 -1.40 7.90
C VAL A 627 -18.68 -0.87 8.33
N LEU A 628 -18.42 -0.75 9.64
CA LEU A 628 -17.08 -0.44 10.15
C LEU A 628 -16.15 -1.65 10.06
N MET A 629 -16.66 -2.88 10.20
CA MET A 629 -15.87 -4.11 9.98
C MET A 629 -15.39 -4.22 8.53
N THR A 630 -16.26 -3.98 7.54
CA THR A 630 -15.87 -3.96 6.12
C THR A 630 -14.80 -2.89 5.81
N LEU A 631 -14.86 -1.74 6.50
CA LEU A 631 -13.82 -0.71 6.39
C LEU A 631 -12.51 -1.15 7.08
N ALA A 632 -12.58 -1.85 8.23
CA ALA A 632 -11.40 -2.42 8.90
C ALA A 632 -10.74 -3.54 8.08
N ASP A 633 -11.53 -4.42 7.46
CA ASP A 633 -11.04 -5.46 6.55
C ASP A 633 -10.38 -4.83 5.31
N SER A 634 -10.98 -3.77 4.75
CA SER A 634 -10.40 -3.01 3.63
C SER A 634 -9.10 -2.28 3.98
N TYR A 635 -8.84 -1.94 5.26
CA TYR A 635 -7.56 -1.39 5.72
C TYR A 635 -6.52 -2.49 5.86
N ASN A 636 -6.88 -3.58 6.54
CA ASN A 636 -5.98 -4.70 6.79
C ASN A 636 -5.72 -5.56 5.54
N SER A 637 -6.45 -5.33 4.44
CA SER A 637 -6.43 -6.14 3.22
C SER A 637 -6.84 -7.61 3.47
N ARG A 638 -7.85 -7.81 4.33
CA ARG A 638 -8.53 -9.11 4.52
C ARG A 638 -9.62 -9.28 3.47
N ASP A 639 -9.67 -10.42 2.81
CA ASP A 639 -10.71 -10.74 1.82
C ASP A 639 -11.93 -11.47 2.41
N GLU A 640 -12.93 -11.73 1.56
CA GLU A 640 -14.18 -12.42 1.91
C GLU A 640 -13.99 -13.90 2.30
N THR A 641 -12.84 -14.51 1.97
CA THR A 641 -12.47 -15.86 2.42
C THR A 641 -11.65 -15.86 3.71
N GLY A 642 -11.24 -14.68 4.19
CA GLY A 642 -10.50 -14.49 5.43
C GLY A 642 -8.99 -14.41 5.30
N HIS A 643 -8.45 -14.52 4.08
CA HIS A 643 -7.02 -14.34 3.84
C HIS A 643 -6.63 -12.87 3.85
N TYR A 644 -5.43 -12.59 4.35
CA TYR A 644 -4.80 -11.28 4.28
C TYR A 644 -3.83 -11.21 3.07
N ASP A 645 -3.60 -10.02 2.51
CA ASP A 645 -2.40 -9.76 1.69
C ASP A 645 -1.20 -9.43 2.61
N PRO A 646 0.04 -9.83 2.26
CA PRO A 646 1.22 -9.54 3.08
C PRO A 646 1.56 -8.04 3.24
N MET A 647 0.75 -7.10 2.73
CA MET A 647 0.95 -5.65 2.82
C MET A 647 1.40 -5.16 4.20
N LEU A 648 0.69 -5.50 5.29
CA LEU A 648 1.04 -5.05 6.65
C LEU A 648 2.29 -5.75 7.22
N GLN A 649 2.59 -6.95 6.74
CA GLN A 649 3.79 -7.70 7.12
C GLN A 649 5.02 -7.10 6.41
N ALA A 650 4.88 -6.77 5.12
CA ALA A 650 5.85 -6.02 4.33
C ALA A 650 6.05 -4.58 4.84
N PHE A 651 4.97 -3.90 5.23
CA PHE A 651 5.01 -2.58 5.88
C PHE A 651 5.96 -2.59 7.08
N THR A 652 5.80 -3.57 7.98
CA THR A 652 6.64 -3.71 9.17
C THR A 652 8.06 -4.12 8.83
N ASN A 653 8.26 -5.18 8.04
CA ASN A 653 9.61 -5.61 7.65
C ASN A 653 10.41 -4.49 6.99
N ILE A 654 9.80 -3.75 6.06
CA ILE A 654 10.48 -2.68 5.33
C ILE A 654 10.77 -1.48 6.24
N ARG A 655 9.78 -0.98 7.01
CA ARG A 655 9.98 0.19 7.89
C ARG A 655 10.99 -0.09 9.01
N CYS A 656 10.98 -1.30 9.58
CA CYS A 656 11.94 -1.70 10.61
C CYS A 656 13.33 -2.04 10.06
N THR A 657 13.45 -2.33 8.75
CA THR A 657 14.75 -2.48 8.08
C THR A 657 15.36 -1.14 7.70
N ASP A 658 14.53 -0.15 7.35
CA ASP A 658 14.95 1.23 7.24
C ASP A 658 15.45 1.74 8.58
N GLU A 659 14.62 1.72 9.63
CA GLU A 659 14.92 2.33 10.93
C GLU A 659 14.30 1.62 12.14
N ASN A 660 15.08 1.43 13.21
CA ASN A 660 14.68 0.61 14.37
C ASN A 660 15.44 0.97 15.66
N SER A 661 15.13 0.26 16.76
CA SER A 661 15.81 0.40 18.05
C SER A 661 17.22 -0.20 18.10
N TYR A 662 17.55 -1.13 17.21
CA TYR A 662 18.64 -2.09 17.37
C TYR A 662 18.55 -2.91 18.68
N GLY A 663 17.34 -3.37 19.03
CA GLY A 663 17.01 -4.14 20.23
C GLY A 663 16.87 -3.34 21.54
N ASN A 664 16.93 -2.01 21.47
CA ASN A 664 16.87 -1.13 22.65
C ASN A 664 15.45 -0.59 22.85
N LYS A 665 14.58 -1.36 23.52
CA LYS A 665 13.22 -0.93 23.87
C LYS A 665 13.24 0.42 24.66
N PRO A 666 12.35 1.38 24.38
CA PRO A 666 12.19 2.62 25.16
C PRO A 666 11.72 2.38 26.61
N ASP A 667 11.68 3.44 27.43
CA ASP A 667 11.01 3.41 28.74
C ASP A 667 9.49 3.46 28.56
N ILE A 668 8.77 2.60 29.27
CA ILE A 668 7.31 2.48 29.21
C ILE A 668 6.58 3.78 29.61
N GLU A 669 7.15 4.61 30.49
CA GLU A 669 6.57 5.91 30.85
C GLU A 669 6.71 6.95 29.72
N GLU A 670 7.75 6.85 28.88
CA GLU A 670 7.87 7.69 27.68
C GLU A 670 6.89 7.26 26.59
N LEU A 671 6.61 5.95 26.48
CA LEU A 671 5.56 5.41 25.61
C LEU A 671 4.16 5.85 26.09
N ARG A 672 3.91 5.85 27.41
CA ARG A 672 2.69 6.37 28.04
C ARG A 672 2.49 7.88 27.79
N ASP A 673 3.55 8.68 27.80
CA ASP A 673 3.49 10.11 27.41
C ASP A 673 3.21 10.29 25.91
N LEU A 674 3.85 9.50 25.04
CA LEU A 674 3.60 9.56 23.60
C LEU A 674 2.15 9.17 23.26
N ALA A 675 1.64 8.06 23.81
CA ALA A 675 0.26 7.63 23.61
C ALA A 675 -0.73 8.73 24.03
N LYS A 676 -0.50 9.36 25.17
CA LYS A 676 -1.30 10.51 25.62
C LYS A 676 -1.20 11.72 24.66
N ARG A 677 -0.02 12.05 24.13
CA ARG A 677 0.13 13.14 23.13
C ARG A 677 -0.52 12.80 21.79
N TYR A 678 -0.49 11.53 21.40
CA TYR A 678 -1.18 11.01 20.22
C TYR A 678 -2.70 11.12 20.36
N ASP A 679 -3.26 10.74 21.51
CA ASP A 679 -4.68 10.91 21.83
C ASP A 679 -5.10 12.38 21.96
N GLU A 680 -4.22 13.27 22.45
CA GLU A 680 -4.48 14.72 22.53
C GLU A 680 -4.44 15.41 21.15
N ALA A 681 -3.69 14.88 20.19
CA ALA A 681 -3.64 15.35 18.80
C ALA A 681 -4.70 14.69 17.90
N GLY A 682 -5.04 13.44 18.18
CA GLY A 682 -6.02 12.60 17.48
C GLY A 682 -7.25 12.24 18.32
N PRO A 683 -7.96 13.20 18.94
CA PRO A 683 -9.02 12.87 19.89
C PRO A 683 -10.19 12.08 19.30
N PHE A 684 -10.46 12.13 17.99
CA PHE A 684 -11.54 11.34 17.37
C PHE A 684 -11.41 9.82 17.61
N GLN A 685 -10.18 9.30 17.70
CA GLN A 685 -9.92 7.86 17.87
C GLN A 685 -9.62 7.43 19.32
N ALA A 686 -9.39 8.39 20.23
CA ALA A 686 -8.83 8.11 21.55
C ALA A 686 -9.74 7.19 22.38
N ALA A 687 -9.18 6.15 22.99
CA ALA A 687 -9.88 5.25 23.91
C ALA A 687 -10.09 5.91 25.30
N SER A 688 -10.68 5.18 26.24
CA SER A 688 -10.75 5.54 27.67
C SER A 688 -9.41 5.35 28.40
N VAL A 689 -8.47 4.58 27.84
CA VAL A 689 -7.11 4.37 28.37
C VAL A 689 -6.06 4.54 27.26
N SER A 690 -4.94 5.17 27.60
CA SER A 690 -3.78 5.38 26.70
C SER A 690 -2.62 4.46 27.14
N PRO A 691 -2.51 3.23 26.59
CA PRO A 691 -1.43 2.30 26.93
C PRO A 691 -0.09 2.71 26.32
N GLY A 692 1.01 2.47 27.03
CA GLY A 692 2.36 2.48 26.47
C GLY A 692 2.65 1.21 25.67
N VAL A 693 2.77 1.33 24.34
CA VAL A 693 2.96 0.19 23.43
C VAL A 693 4.32 0.28 22.73
N TYR A 694 5.10 -0.80 22.73
CA TYR A 694 6.32 -0.95 21.95
C TYR A 694 5.99 -1.07 20.46
N ASP A 695 6.75 -0.36 19.62
CA ASP A 695 6.63 -0.51 18.18
C ASP A 695 7.25 -1.87 17.76
N TYR A 696 6.72 -2.57 16.76
CA TYR A 696 7.34 -3.80 16.20
C TYR A 696 8.83 -3.62 15.87
N CYS A 697 9.27 -2.41 15.49
CA CYS A 697 10.66 -2.05 15.24
C CYS A 697 11.53 -1.88 16.50
N ASP A 698 10.97 -2.08 17.70
CA ASP A 698 11.70 -2.08 18.97
C ASP A 698 12.40 -3.42 19.23
N PHE A 699 11.94 -4.47 18.55
CA PHE A 699 12.40 -5.85 18.66
C PHE A 699 13.47 -6.20 17.60
N TRP A 700 13.69 -5.33 16.61
CA TRP A 700 14.65 -5.54 15.52
C TRP A 700 16.11 -5.50 16.00
N LYS A 701 16.81 -6.64 15.88
CA LYS A 701 18.16 -6.87 16.44
C LYS A 701 19.33 -6.57 15.49
N PHE A 702 19.10 -5.81 14.41
CA PHE A 702 20.14 -5.24 13.56
C PHE A 702 19.91 -3.73 13.37
N LYS A 703 20.96 -2.94 13.15
CA LYS A 703 20.82 -1.48 12.95
C LYS A 703 20.16 -1.19 11.59
N GLY A 704 19.11 -0.38 11.60
CA GLY A 704 18.42 0.12 10.40
C GLY A 704 19.37 0.74 9.35
N THR A 705 19.03 0.57 8.08
CA THR A 705 19.92 0.81 6.93
C THR A 705 19.69 2.13 6.20
N LEU A 706 18.61 2.86 6.48
CA LEU A 706 18.30 4.12 5.83
C LEU A 706 19.30 5.22 6.26
N PRO A 707 19.93 5.97 5.33
CA PRO A 707 20.78 7.10 5.68
C PRO A 707 19.93 8.31 6.12
N LYS A 708 20.56 9.27 6.80
CA LYS A 708 19.90 10.56 7.08
C LYS A 708 19.55 11.29 5.77
N PRO A 709 18.50 12.12 5.76
CA PRO A 709 18.16 12.95 4.60
C PRO A 709 19.23 14.01 4.32
N GLU A 710 19.28 14.46 3.07
CA GLU A 710 20.23 15.43 2.54
C GLU A 710 19.49 16.43 1.64
N LYS A 711 19.94 17.68 1.55
CA LYS A 711 19.35 18.63 0.59
C LYS A 711 19.78 18.26 -0.83
N LEU A 712 18.87 17.71 -1.62
CA LEU A 712 19.12 17.39 -3.02
C LEU A 712 18.99 18.67 -3.86
N THR A 713 20.02 19.00 -4.64
CA THR A 713 20.01 20.17 -5.54
C THR A 713 20.54 19.85 -6.95
N ALA A 714 21.42 18.85 -7.06
CA ALA A 714 21.99 18.35 -8.32
C ALA A 714 21.04 17.45 -9.15
N VAL A 715 19.75 17.43 -8.80
CA VAL A 715 18.69 16.66 -9.46
C VAL A 715 17.79 17.58 -10.30
N PRO A 716 17.21 17.08 -11.41
CA PRO A 716 16.25 17.83 -12.22
C PRO A 716 15.03 18.25 -11.39
N ASN A 717 14.13 19.07 -11.97
CA ASN A 717 12.92 19.46 -11.25
C ASN A 717 12.09 18.22 -10.92
N ILE A 718 11.69 18.07 -9.65
CA ILE A 718 10.80 17.03 -9.15
C ILE A 718 9.49 17.71 -8.77
N LEU A 719 8.36 17.12 -9.18
CA LEU A 719 7.03 17.60 -8.83
C LEU A 719 6.55 16.89 -7.57
N VAL A 720 6.32 17.63 -6.50
CA VAL A 720 5.60 17.15 -5.31
C VAL A 720 4.14 17.58 -5.44
N VAL A 721 3.22 16.66 -5.17
CA VAL A 721 1.77 16.92 -5.09
C VAL A 721 1.34 16.70 -3.64
N SER A 722 0.49 17.58 -3.12
CA SER A 722 0.09 17.53 -1.71
C SER A 722 -1.30 18.13 -1.50
N THR A 723 -2.20 17.34 -0.90
CA THR A 723 -3.58 17.73 -0.60
C THR A 723 -3.65 18.55 0.70
N SER A 724 -4.55 19.53 0.78
CA SER A 724 -4.68 20.43 1.95
C SER A 724 -5.02 19.70 3.25
N HIS A 725 -5.98 18.76 3.21
CA HIS A 725 -6.37 17.90 4.32
C HIS A 725 -6.03 16.42 4.02
N ASP A 726 -4.79 16.17 3.60
CA ASP A 726 -4.21 14.82 3.51
C ASP A 726 -4.02 14.24 4.93
N SER A 727 -4.73 13.16 5.24
CA SER A 727 -4.76 12.54 6.56
C SER A 727 -3.49 11.77 6.89
N ALA A 728 -2.99 10.97 5.95
CA ALA A 728 -1.86 10.07 6.17
C ALA A 728 -0.49 10.72 5.86
N THR A 729 -0.43 11.71 4.97
CA THR A 729 0.78 12.51 4.71
C THR A 729 0.45 14.02 4.71
N PRO A 730 0.31 14.64 5.90
CA PRO A 730 -0.12 16.02 6.07
C PRO A 730 0.61 17.03 5.20
N TYR A 731 -0.11 18.06 4.75
CA TYR A 731 0.36 19.06 3.77
C TYR A 731 1.78 19.62 4.04
N ALA A 732 2.10 19.89 5.30
CA ALA A 732 3.42 20.33 5.75
C ALA A 732 4.58 19.43 5.26
N SER A 733 4.38 18.11 5.26
CA SER A 733 5.36 17.13 4.77
C SER A 733 5.66 17.29 3.28
N GLY A 734 4.64 17.64 2.47
CA GLY A 734 4.80 17.99 1.06
C GLY A 734 5.60 19.26 0.84
N VAL A 735 5.36 20.29 1.66
CA VAL A 735 6.16 21.52 1.60
C VAL A 735 7.62 21.25 2.03
N LYS A 736 7.85 20.47 3.10
CA LYS A 736 9.19 20.08 3.58
C LYS A 736 9.95 19.23 2.56
N LEU A 737 9.31 18.24 1.92
CA LEU A 737 9.89 17.43 0.85
C LEU A 737 10.28 18.30 -0.37
N ALA A 738 9.34 19.10 -0.89
CA ALA A 738 9.57 19.96 -2.04
C ALA A 738 10.69 20.99 -1.79
N ARG A 739 10.79 21.50 -0.57
CA ARG A 739 11.85 22.41 -0.11
C ARG A 739 13.20 21.71 0.03
N THR A 740 13.21 20.44 0.44
CA THR A 740 14.41 19.61 0.64
C THR A 740 15.04 19.16 -0.68
N ILE A 741 14.24 18.91 -1.72
CA ILE A 741 14.74 18.47 -3.04
C ILE A 741 15.01 19.60 -4.05
N ASP A 742 14.88 20.88 -3.65
CA ASP A 742 14.78 22.03 -4.58
C ASP A 742 13.81 21.69 -5.73
N GLY A 743 12.56 21.43 -5.39
CA GLY A 743 11.51 20.97 -6.32
C GLY A 743 10.44 22.02 -6.60
N SER A 744 9.34 21.56 -7.19
CA SER A 744 8.10 22.31 -7.40
C SER A 744 6.96 21.66 -6.63
N LEU A 745 6.01 22.46 -6.13
CA LEU A 745 4.90 22.01 -5.30
C LEU A 745 3.57 22.31 -5.99
N LEU A 746 2.76 21.28 -6.20
CA LEU A 746 1.37 21.38 -6.58
C LEU A 746 0.49 21.14 -5.36
N SER A 747 -0.06 22.22 -4.82
CA SER A 747 -1.02 22.16 -3.72
C SER A 747 -2.42 21.90 -4.29
N VAL A 748 -3.14 20.92 -3.72
CA VAL A 748 -4.49 20.53 -4.15
C VAL A 748 -5.46 20.72 -2.99
N SER A 749 -6.62 21.31 -3.25
CA SER A 749 -7.66 21.54 -2.23
C SER A 749 -8.65 20.38 -2.14
N GLY A 750 -8.75 19.75 -0.98
CA GLY A 750 -9.70 18.69 -0.64
C GLY A 750 -9.27 17.88 0.59
N ALA A 751 -10.08 16.89 0.95
CA ALA A 751 -9.77 15.91 2.00
C ALA A 751 -9.55 14.51 1.38
N SER A 752 -8.30 14.21 1.05
CA SER A 752 -7.90 12.94 0.45
C SER A 752 -6.42 12.70 0.70
N HIS A 753 -6.05 11.47 1.03
CA HIS A 753 -4.68 11.02 0.89
C HIS A 753 -4.36 10.92 -0.61
N THR A 754 -3.29 11.58 -1.07
CA THR A 754 -2.97 11.77 -2.50
C THR A 754 -4.06 12.52 -3.31
N SER A 755 -3.80 12.85 -4.57
CA SER A 755 -4.74 13.62 -5.42
C SER A 755 -4.71 13.30 -6.92
N TYR A 756 -3.64 12.70 -7.46
CA TYR A 756 -3.52 12.34 -8.87
C TYR A 756 -4.31 11.04 -9.20
N MET A 757 -4.94 10.99 -10.38
CA MET A 757 -5.88 9.93 -10.78
C MET A 757 -7.12 9.81 -9.88
N SER A 758 -7.44 10.85 -9.10
CA SER A 758 -8.61 10.90 -8.20
C SER A 758 -9.96 10.94 -8.93
N ARG A 759 -9.98 11.17 -10.25
CA ARG A 759 -11.16 11.15 -11.15
C ARG A 759 -12.27 12.16 -10.83
N ASP A 760 -12.14 12.97 -9.79
CA ASP A 760 -12.97 14.14 -9.53
C ASP A 760 -12.74 15.19 -10.63
N GLU A 761 -13.79 15.54 -11.40
CA GLU A 761 -13.73 16.57 -12.44
C GLU A 761 -13.27 17.95 -11.88
N ASN A 762 -13.41 18.19 -10.58
CA ASN A 762 -12.90 19.40 -9.91
C ASN A 762 -11.39 19.34 -9.63
N LYS A 763 -10.80 18.15 -9.47
CA LYS A 763 -9.36 17.90 -9.23
C LYS A 763 -8.58 17.65 -10.53
N ALA A 764 -9.22 17.60 -11.70
CA ALA A 764 -8.59 17.40 -13.01
C ALA A 764 -7.44 18.38 -13.38
N CYS A 765 -7.28 19.50 -12.64
CA CYS A 765 -6.09 20.36 -12.75
C CYS A 765 -4.80 19.69 -12.24
N THR A 766 -4.92 18.70 -11.35
CA THR A 766 -3.84 17.81 -10.90
C THR A 766 -3.39 16.90 -12.04
N ASP A 767 -4.31 16.13 -12.60
CA ASP A 767 -4.02 15.14 -13.64
C ASP A 767 -3.42 15.80 -14.90
N GLN A 768 -3.95 16.94 -15.33
CA GLN A 768 -3.36 17.70 -16.42
C GLN A 768 -1.91 18.14 -16.10
N THR A 769 -1.65 18.62 -14.88
CA THR A 769 -0.31 19.11 -14.49
C THR A 769 0.71 17.98 -14.44
N VAL A 770 0.35 16.83 -13.86
CA VAL A 770 1.21 15.65 -13.78
C VAL A 770 1.51 15.09 -15.17
N ASN A 771 0.50 14.99 -16.05
CA ASN A 771 0.68 14.52 -17.42
C ASN A 771 1.53 15.46 -18.30
N GLU A 772 1.35 16.78 -18.21
CA GLU A 772 2.18 17.76 -18.93
C GLU A 772 3.62 17.79 -18.40
N PHE A 773 3.81 17.57 -17.09
CA PHE A 773 5.12 17.43 -16.49
C PHE A 773 5.84 16.18 -17.01
N LEU A 774 5.23 15.00 -16.92
CA LEU A 774 5.81 13.74 -17.41
C LEU A 774 6.05 13.77 -18.93
N SER A 775 5.09 14.26 -19.70
CA SER A 775 5.16 14.23 -21.18
C SER A 775 6.08 15.30 -21.78
N ALA A 776 6.27 16.44 -21.11
CA ALA A 776 6.94 17.61 -21.71
C ALA A 776 7.90 18.36 -20.76
N GLY A 777 8.07 17.92 -19.51
CA GLY A 777 8.83 18.64 -18.49
C GLY A 777 8.24 20.02 -18.15
N THR A 778 6.95 20.22 -18.43
CA THR A 778 6.28 21.53 -18.37
C THR A 778 5.38 21.60 -17.13
N LEU A 779 5.37 22.75 -16.46
CA LEU A 779 4.48 23.04 -15.34
C LEU A 779 3.67 24.31 -15.61
N PRO A 780 2.47 24.45 -15.00
CA PRO A 780 1.80 25.73 -14.81
C PRO A 780 2.72 26.80 -14.21
N LYS A 781 2.34 28.07 -14.40
CA LYS A 781 3.01 29.18 -13.71
C LYS A 781 2.64 29.19 -12.24
N VAL A 782 3.58 29.61 -11.40
CA VAL A 782 3.36 29.87 -9.97
C VAL A 782 2.13 30.75 -9.75
N GLY A 783 1.25 30.33 -8.82
CA GLY A 783 -0.04 30.94 -8.53
C GLY A 783 -1.22 29.95 -8.57
N ASP A 784 -2.42 30.46 -8.31
CA ASP A 784 -3.66 29.69 -8.21
C ASP A 784 -4.30 29.41 -9.59
N PHE A 785 -4.81 28.19 -9.81
CA PHE A 785 -5.43 27.77 -11.07
C PHE A 785 -6.44 26.61 -10.90
N GLY A 786 -7.08 26.20 -11.99
CA GLY A 786 -8.21 25.25 -11.94
C GLY A 786 -9.51 25.89 -11.41
N PRO A 787 -10.54 25.10 -11.09
CA PRO A 787 -11.82 25.59 -10.58
C PRO A 787 -11.66 26.49 -9.35
N LYS A 788 -12.45 27.55 -9.25
CA LYS A 788 -12.48 28.42 -8.06
C LYS A 788 -13.39 27.81 -6.99
N LEU A 789 -12.93 27.79 -5.74
CA LEU A 789 -13.72 27.27 -4.62
C LEU A 789 -14.84 28.24 -4.19
N PRO A 790 -15.99 27.74 -3.67
CA PRO A 790 -17.04 28.59 -3.09
C PRO A 790 -16.57 29.33 -1.83
N THR A 791 -15.85 28.61 -0.96
CA THR A 791 -15.12 29.09 0.21
C THR A 791 -13.65 28.78 0.01
N PRO A 792 -12.70 29.72 0.22
CA PRO A 792 -11.28 29.41 0.16
C PRO A 792 -10.90 28.36 1.21
N ASP A 793 -10.05 27.43 0.82
CA ASP A 793 -9.55 26.34 1.63
C ASP A 793 -8.20 26.72 2.29
N THR A 794 -7.78 26.03 3.35
CA THR A 794 -6.60 26.37 4.15
C THR A 794 -5.84 25.15 4.66
N ALA A 795 -4.51 25.20 4.52
CA ALA A 795 -3.58 24.20 5.06
C ALA A 795 -2.44 24.89 5.85
N VAL A 796 -1.61 24.12 6.55
CA VAL A 796 -0.47 24.61 7.34
C VAL A 796 0.84 24.02 6.80
N ASP A 797 1.84 24.87 6.55
CA ASP A 797 3.14 24.45 5.98
C ASP A 797 4.14 23.89 7.02
N ASP A 798 5.35 23.53 6.57
CA ASP A 798 6.46 23.02 7.41
C ASP A 798 7.00 24.00 8.47
N ARG A 799 6.38 25.18 8.61
CA ARG A 799 6.80 26.27 9.50
C ARG A 799 5.65 26.81 10.35
N GLY A 800 4.45 26.24 10.21
CA GLY A 800 3.25 26.75 10.85
C GLY A 800 2.61 27.95 10.13
N GLU A 801 3.02 28.28 8.89
CA GLU A 801 2.38 29.33 8.11
C GLU A 801 1.08 28.80 7.46
N THR A 802 -0.03 29.51 7.66
CA THR A 802 -1.32 29.15 7.04
C THR A 802 -1.33 29.53 5.55
N ILE A 803 -1.37 28.52 4.68
CA ILE A 803 -1.58 28.67 3.25
C ILE A 803 -3.08 28.77 2.99
N THR A 804 -3.49 29.64 2.06
CA THR A 804 -4.89 29.74 1.59
C THR A 804 -4.97 29.39 0.11
N LEU A 805 -5.88 28.49 -0.24
CA LEU A 805 -6.17 28.03 -1.59
C LEU A 805 -7.51 28.62 -2.05
N PRO A 806 -7.55 29.65 -2.92
CA PRO A 806 -8.79 30.20 -3.46
C PRO A 806 -9.36 29.35 -4.62
N ASN A 807 -8.56 28.44 -5.16
CA ASN A 807 -8.86 27.55 -6.28
C ASN A 807 -8.41 26.12 -5.94
N ARG A 808 -8.91 25.14 -6.72
CA ARG A 808 -8.63 23.70 -6.52
C ARG A 808 -7.15 23.32 -6.64
N CYS A 809 -6.38 24.00 -7.48
CA CYS A 809 -4.94 23.79 -7.62
C CYS A 809 -4.15 25.08 -7.44
N ARG A 810 -2.94 24.97 -6.89
CA ARG A 810 -1.96 26.05 -6.82
C ARG A 810 -0.56 25.52 -7.07
N MET A 811 0.22 26.23 -7.88
CA MET A 811 1.62 25.90 -8.15
C MET A 811 2.54 26.86 -7.38
N ASP A 812 3.54 26.31 -6.69
CA ASP A 812 4.69 27.03 -6.13
C ASP A 812 5.99 26.32 -6.55
N THR A 813 7.13 26.98 -6.41
CA THR A 813 8.42 26.35 -6.65
C THR A 813 9.51 26.90 -5.75
N PHE A 814 10.44 26.02 -5.36
CA PHE A 814 11.64 26.40 -4.62
C PHE A 814 12.85 26.57 -5.56
N ARG A 815 12.75 26.11 -6.81
CA ARG A 815 13.76 26.30 -7.87
C ARG A 815 13.77 27.72 -8.41
N ALA A 816 14.48 28.61 -7.72
CA ALA A 816 14.81 29.93 -8.24
C ALA A 816 16.00 29.85 -9.20
N ASP A 817 15.76 30.04 -10.50
CA ASP A 817 16.79 30.28 -11.51
C ASP A 817 17.76 31.37 -11.03
N ASP A 818 19.04 31.02 -10.87
CA ASP A 818 20.10 31.95 -10.45
C ASP A 818 21.30 31.90 -11.41
N PHE A 819 21.90 33.06 -11.63
CA PHE A 819 23.20 33.23 -12.26
C PHE A 819 23.98 34.31 -11.51
N SER A 820 24.91 33.87 -10.68
CA SER A 820 25.62 34.70 -9.72
C SER A 820 27.15 34.57 -9.89
N LEU A 821 27.87 35.56 -9.36
CA LEU A 821 29.33 35.59 -9.33
C LEU A 821 29.78 35.71 -7.87
N GLU A 822 30.77 34.92 -7.46
CA GLU A 822 31.37 34.93 -6.11
C GLU A 822 31.89 36.33 -5.71
N LYS A 823 32.22 37.18 -6.69
CA LYS A 823 32.76 38.53 -6.46
C LYS A 823 32.16 39.53 -7.44
N GLU A 824 31.56 40.59 -6.91
CA GLU A 824 31.14 41.77 -7.68
C GLU A 824 32.32 42.57 -8.25
N LYS A 825 33.54 42.37 -7.73
CA LYS A 825 34.76 43.14 -8.05
C LYS A 825 35.96 42.22 -8.23
N VAL A 826 36.69 42.40 -9.33
CA VAL A 826 37.87 41.56 -9.67
C VAL A 826 38.83 42.31 -10.61
N ALA A 827 40.14 42.02 -10.63
CA ALA A 827 41.07 42.70 -11.53
C ALA A 827 41.11 42.08 -12.94
N ALA A 828 41.59 42.83 -13.93
CA ALA A 828 41.69 42.35 -15.30
C ALA A 828 42.75 41.24 -15.44
N GLY A 829 42.34 40.03 -15.82
CA GLY A 829 43.21 38.85 -15.89
C GLY A 829 43.15 37.91 -14.69
N GLU A 830 42.40 38.28 -13.65
CA GLU A 830 42.06 37.40 -12.54
C GLU A 830 40.81 36.56 -12.86
N SER A 831 40.50 35.63 -11.95
CA SER A 831 39.37 34.71 -12.05
C SER A 831 38.33 34.98 -10.96
N VAL A 832 37.06 34.83 -11.32
CA VAL A 832 35.92 34.78 -10.39
C VAL A 832 35.19 33.44 -10.59
N ILE A 833 34.62 32.88 -9.52
CA ILE A 833 33.72 31.73 -9.65
C ILE A 833 32.36 32.24 -10.14
N ALA A 834 31.86 31.63 -11.20
CA ALA A 834 30.49 31.80 -11.71
C ALA A 834 29.65 30.60 -11.30
N SER A 835 28.46 30.88 -10.76
CA SER A 835 27.49 29.90 -10.29
C SER A 835 26.20 30.02 -11.09
N VAL A 836 25.65 28.88 -11.49
CA VAL A 836 24.41 28.74 -12.27
C VAL A 836 23.52 27.72 -11.56
N LYS A 837 22.21 27.95 -11.56
CA LYS A 837 21.21 27.01 -11.01
C LYS A 837 20.04 26.77 -11.96
N HIS A 838 19.52 25.55 -11.88
CA HIS A 838 18.23 25.11 -12.45
C HIS A 838 17.99 25.41 -13.94
N GLN A 839 19.05 25.66 -14.72
CA GLN A 839 18.97 25.80 -16.17
C GLN A 839 18.72 24.43 -16.83
N ALA A 840 18.79 24.33 -18.16
CA ALA A 840 18.69 23.01 -18.79
C ALA A 840 19.79 22.07 -18.27
N SER A 841 19.41 20.85 -17.88
CA SER A 841 20.31 19.79 -17.40
C SER A 841 21.33 19.38 -18.47
N GLU A 842 22.53 18.99 -18.02
CA GLU A 842 23.59 18.39 -18.86
C GLU A 842 23.95 19.21 -20.13
N ALA A 843 23.85 20.54 -20.04
CA ALA A 843 23.93 21.46 -21.17
C ALA A 843 25.07 22.48 -21.07
N ASP A 844 25.69 22.78 -22.22
CA ASP A 844 26.77 23.76 -22.34
C ASP A 844 26.27 25.21 -22.38
N TYR A 845 26.90 26.07 -21.57
CA TYR A 845 26.70 27.52 -21.57
C TYR A 845 28.02 28.29 -21.68
N THR A 846 27.93 29.48 -22.26
CA THR A 846 29.04 30.45 -22.35
C THR A 846 28.78 31.62 -21.41
N VAL A 847 29.77 31.94 -20.56
CA VAL A 847 29.77 33.16 -19.74
C VAL A 847 30.56 34.24 -20.47
N ALA A 848 29.89 35.35 -20.81
CA ALA A 848 30.48 36.43 -21.62
C ALA A 848 30.06 37.83 -21.13
N PHE A 849 30.83 38.86 -21.48
CA PHE A 849 30.33 40.24 -21.36
C PHE A 849 29.32 40.53 -22.47
N GLU A 850 28.25 41.27 -22.15
CA GLU A 850 27.29 41.79 -23.14
C GLU A 850 27.96 42.61 -24.24
N THR A 851 29.03 43.35 -23.91
CA THR A 851 29.85 44.11 -24.86
C THR A 851 30.73 43.24 -25.77
N GLY A 852 30.64 41.91 -25.65
CA GLY A 852 31.49 40.93 -26.31
C GLY A 852 32.75 40.59 -25.51
N GLY A 853 33.12 39.31 -25.55
CA GLY A 853 34.28 38.74 -24.86
C GLY A 853 33.88 37.65 -23.87
N THR A 854 34.28 36.41 -24.15
CA THR A 854 34.05 35.25 -23.28
C THR A 854 34.96 35.30 -22.05
N LEU A 855 34.39 35.04 -20.87
CA LEU A 855 35.13 34.84 -19.62
C LEU A 855 35.39 33.34 -19.38
N GLY A 856 34.48 32.47 -19.81
CA GLY A 856 34.64 31.02 -19.77
C GLY A 856 33.40 30.28 -20.28
N THR A 857 33.43 28.95 -20.15
CA THR A 857 32.28 28.06 -20.41
C THR A 857 32.03 27.20 -19.17
N LEU A 858 30.84 26.60 -19.13
CA LEU A 858 30.43 25.63 -18.14
C LEU A 858 29.45 24.64 -18.76
N THR A 859 29.35 23.46 -18.16
CA THR A 859 28.34 22.45 -18.47
C THR A 859 27.58 22.20 -17.18
N THR A 860 26.26 22.07 -17.25
CA THR A 860 25.42 21.83 -16.07
C THR A 860 25.39 20.36 -15.64
N ASP A 861 25.07 20.12 -14.37
CA ASP A 861 24.74 18.80 -13.82
C ASP A 861 23.32 18.35 -14.24
N ASN A 862 22.87 17.19 -13.76
CA ASN A 862 21.52 16.68 -14.03
C ASN A 862 20.42 17.60 -13.47
N GLY A 863 20.74 18.45 -12.49
CA GLY A 863 19.86 19.48 -11.93
C GLY A 863 19.92 20.85 -12.58
N GLY A 864 20.70 21.03 -13.65
CA GLY A 864 20.80 22.32 -14.33
C GLY A 864 21.72 23.32 -13.62
N ASN A 865 22.53 22.87 -12.66
CA ASN A 865 23.45 23.71 -11.89
C ASN A 865 24.88 23.59 -12.39
N ALA A 866 25.69 24.62 -12.18
CA ALA A 866 27.13 24.56 -12.44
C ALA A 866 27.90 25.55 -11.57
N VAL A 867 29.15 25.20 -11.26
CA VAL A 867 30.11 26.12 -10.63
C VAL A 867 31.40 26.06 -11.44
N SER A 868 31.77 27.17 -12.10
CA SER A 868 32.91 27.22 -13.02
C SER A 868 33.81 28.45 -12.76
N LYS A 869 35.11 28.27 -12.96
CA LYS A 869 36.12 29.30 -12.75
C LYS A 869 36.35 30.09 -14.04
N VAL A 870 35.66 31.23 -14.17
CA VAL A 870 35.76 32.10 -15.35
C VAL A 870 36.84 33.18 -15.15
N VAL A 871 37.46 33.63 -16.24
CA VAL A 871 38.62 34.54 -16.21
C VAL A 871 38.28 35.84 -16.92
N VAL A 872 38.45 36.98 -16.25
CA VAL A 872 38.28 38.29 -16.88
C VAL A 872 39.41 38.52 -17.89
N PRO A 873 39.13 38.85 -19.16
CA PRO A 873 40.18 39.10 -20.14
C PRO A 873 41.17 40.19 -19.70
N LYS A 874 42.48 39.93 -19.85
CA LYS A 874 43.60 40.88 -19.57
C LYS A 874 43.58 42.19 -20.37
N LYS A 875 42.55 42.42 -21.19
CA LYS A 875 42.32 43.63 -22.00
C LYS A 875 41.01 44.33 -21.62
N ALA A 876 40.26 43.82 -20.65
CA ALA A 876 39.16 44.54 -20.02
C ALA A 876 39.69 45.85 -19.41
N LYS A 877 38.86 46.88 -19.38
CA LYS A 877 39.18 48.16 -18.75
C LYS A 877 38.49 48.25 -17.39
N PRO A 878 38.98 49.08 -16.46
CA PRO A 878 38.24 49.34 -15.23
C PRO A 878 36.84 49.91 -15.53
N GLY A 879 35.82 49.40 -14.84
CA GLY A 879 34.41 49.73 -15.06
C GLY A 879 33.46 48.56 -14.78
N THR A 880 32.17 48.85 -14.67
CA THR A 880 31.12 47.84 -14.47
C THR A 880 30.61 47.31 -15.81
N TYR A 881 30.51 45.99 -15.90
CA TYR A 881 30.05 45.23 -17.07
C TYR A 881 28.81 44.42 -16.71
N VAL A 882 27.89 44.28 -17.67
CA VAL A 882 26.87 43.22 -17.66
C VAL A 882 27.55 41.93 -18.12
N VAL A 883 27.47 40.89 -17.29
CA VAL A 883 27.88 39.53 -17.61
C VAL A 883 26.62 38.73 -17.94
N GLN A 884 26.66 37.99 -19.03
CA GLN A 884 25.54 37.19 -19.54
C GLN A 884 25.90 35.70 -19.55
N LEU A 885 24.90 34.90 -19.21
CA LEU A 885 24.89 33.45 -19.45
C LEU A 885 24.19 33.22 -20.79
N LEU A 886 24.90 32.62 -21.75
CA LEU A 886 24.42 32.34 -23.09
C LEU A 886 24.23 30.84 -23.28
N ASP A 887 23.09 30.41 -23.82
CA ASP A 887 22.86 29.02 -24.22
C ASP A 887 23.72 28.59 -25.42
N ALA A 888 23.70 27.30 -25.77
CA ALA A 888 24.38 26.74 -26.93
C ALA A 888 23.94 27.34 -28.31
N LYS A 889 22.89 28.17 -28.35
CA LYS A 889 22.43 28.91 -29.54
C LYS A 889 22.85 30.39 -29.50
N GLY A 890 23.57 30.82 -28.46
CA GLY A 890 24.01 32.19 -28.24
C GLY A 890 22.94 33.13 -27.70
N LYS A 891 21.80 32.60 -27.22
CA LYS A 891 20.72 33.38 -26.60
C LYS A 891 21.04 33.60 -25.12
N THR A 892 20.96 34.85 -24.67
CA THR A 892 20.99 35.19 -23.24
C THR A 892 19.82 34.50 -22.51
N VAL A 893 20.15 33.71 -21.48
CA VAL A 893 19.18 33.10 -20.56
C VAL A 893 19.13 33.83 -19.23
N ALA A 894 20.28 34.26 -18.70
CA ALA A 894 20.41 35.02 -17.47
C ALA A 894 21.50 36.10 -17.58
N ASN A 895 21.50 37.08 -16.67
CA ASN A 895 22.54 38.11 -16.59
C ASN A 895 22.76 38.61 -15.16
N THR A 896 23.96 39.14 -14.91
CA THR A 896 24.40 39.71 -13.64
C THR A 896 25.47 40.79 -13.88
N THR A 897 26.07 41.39 -12.84
CA THR A 897 27.05 42.48 -12.99
C THR A 897 28.42 42.17 -12.40
N LEU A 898 29.48 42.65 -13.05
CA LEU A 898 30.86 42.51 -12.60
C LEU A 898 31.61 43.83 -12.80
N THR A 899 32.25 44.34 -11.75
CA THR A 899 33.09 45.54 -11.81
C THR A 899 34.57 45.16 -11.90
N VAL A 900 35.17 45.44 -13.05
CA VAL A 900 36.62 45.30 -13.24
C VAL A 900 37.32 46.48 -12.57
N VAL A 901 38.33 46.22 -11.73
CA VAL A 901 39.14 47.26 -11.07
C VAL A 901 40.49 47.46 -11.79
N GLY A 902 41.16 48.59 -11.51
CA GLY A 902 42.48 48.90 -12.06
C GLY A 902 43.63 48.36 -11.21
N ASP A 903 44.81 48.22 -11.81
CA ASP A 903 46.02 47.69 -11.15
C ASP A 903 46.46 48.51 -9.91
N ASP A 904 46.09 49.79 -9.84
CA ASP A 904 46.45 50.71 -8.74
C ASP A 904 45.61 50.50 -7.47
N ASP A 905 44.38 49.99 -7.56
CA ASP A 905 43.51 49.73 -6.39
C ASP A 905 43.95 48.49 -5.60
N GLY A 906 44.75 47.60 -6.20
CA GLY A 906 45.21 46.35 -5.60
C GLY A 906 46.35 46.46 -4.60
N LYS A 907 46.89 47.67 -4.31
CA LYS A 907 48.12 47.84 -3.51
C LYS A 907 48.14 49.05 -2.57
N GLY A 908 47.37 49.00 -1.47
CA GLY A 908 47.76 49.73 -0.26
C GLY A 908 46.63 50.09 0.71
N GLY A 909 46.44 49.29 1.76
CA GLY A 909 45.43 49.55 2.79
C GLY A 909 45.75 48.96 4.16
N LYS A 910 46.76 49.50 4.87
CA LYS A 910 46.88 49.26 6.32
C LYS A 910 45.99 50.26 7.08
N GLY A 911 44.84 49.79 7.55
CA GLY A 911 44.04 50.40 8.63
C GLY A 911 44.00 49.46 9.83
N ALA A 912 43.75 49.98 11.04
CA ALA A 912 43.89 49.24 12.29
C ALA A 912 42.66 49.35 13.22
N ASP A 913 42.65 48.47 14.22
CA ASP A 913 41.69 48.30 15.31
C ASP A 913 40.24 47.89 14.94
N GLY A 914 39.63 46.92 15.63
CA GLY A 914 40.23 46.08 16.67
C GLY A 914 39.28 45.04 17.29
N GLY A 915 39.86 43.94 17.76
CA GLY A 915 39.23 42.86 18.52
C GLY A 915 40.33 42.13 19.30
N LYS A 916 40.06 41.68 20.53
CA LYS A 916 41.13 41.21 21.45
C LYS A 916 41.25 39.69 21.45
N ASP A 917 42.46 39.21 21.22
CA ASP A 917 42.95 37.99 21.86
C ASP A 917 43.51 38.32 23.25
N SER A 918 43.44 37.35 24.16
CA SER A 918 44.17 37.37 25.43
C SER A 918 44.54 35.96 25.89
N ASP A 919 45.69 35.47 25.41
CA ASP A 919 46.38 34.27 25.90
C ASP A 919 47.21 34.59 27.19
N GLY A 920 47.52 33.59 28.02
CA GLY A 920 47.87 33.83 29.43
C GLY A 920 48.59 32.76 30.28
N GLY A 921 49.28 31.76 29.70
CA GLY A 921 50.29 30.94 30.42
C GLY A 921 49.97 29.44 30.54
N LYS A 922 50.92 28.47 30.44
CA LYS A 922 52.32 28.33 30.93
C LYS A 922 52.45 28.02 32.42
N ASP A 923 53.27 27.07 32.90
CA ASP A 923 54.01 25.91 32.30
C ASP A 923 53.77 24.70 33.29
N SER A 924 54.44 23.54 33.38
CA SER A 924 55.69 22.94 32.86
C SER A 924 55.72 21.41 33.09
N ASP A 925 56.42 20.66 32.22
CA ASP A 925 57.22 19.41 32.44
C ASP A 925 56.76 18.25 33.35
N GLY A 926 56.95 16.98 32.88
CA GLY A 926 56.76 15.78 33.71
C GLY A 926 57.00 14.40 33.06
N GLY A 927 58.07 14.21 32.27
CA GLY A 927 58.17 13.07 31.33
C GLY A 927 58.60 11.68 31.83
N ASN A 928 58.49 10.72 30.89
CA ASN A 928 59.34 9.52 30.67
C ASN A 928 59.00 8.17 31.37
N GLY A 929 58.90 7.08 30.59
CA GLY A 929 58.78 5.68 31.03
C GLY A 929 58.62 4.67 29.86
N SER A 930 59.06 3.41 29.98
CA SER A 930 59.06 2.41 28.88
C SER A 930 58.80 0.96 29.34
N GLY A 931 58.33 0.10 28.43
CA GLY A 931 58.00 -1.33 28.61
C GLY A 931 56.54 -1.61 28.18
N GLY A 932 56.13 -2.73 27.56
CA GLY A 932 56.78 -4.05 27.36
C GLY A 932 56.44 -5.02 28.50
N GLY A 933 55.85 -6.21 28.27
CA GLY A 933 55.36 -6.85 27.05
C GLY A 933 54.73 -8.23 27.34
N ASP A 934 54.31 -8.94 26.29
CA ASP A 934 54.00 -10.39 26.19
C ASP A 934 52.88 -11.05 27.05
N ASP A 935 52.32 -12.12 26.45
CA ASP A 935 51.40 -13.19 26.87
C ASP A 935 50.97 -13.39 28.36
N GLU A 936 49.68 -13.69 28.58
CA GLU A 936 49.21 -15.07 28.89
C GLU A 936 47.66 -15.18 29.06
N ASN A 937 47.10 -16.39 28.87
CA ASN A 937 45.72 -16.77 29.19
C ASN A 937 45.74 -18.10 29.96
N PRO A 938 45.17 -18.16 31.18
CA PRO A 938 44.29 -19.30 31.45
C PRO A 938 43.08 -19.03 32.38
N LYS A 939 41.90 -19.45 31.89
CA LYS A 939 40.86 -20.22 32.63
C LYS A 939 40.33 -19.72 33.99
N GLY A 940 39.02 -19.45 33.99
CA GLY A 940 38.08 -20.40 34.62
C GLY A 940 37.33 -19.95 35.88
N GLY A 941 36.12 -20.50 36.02
CA GLY A 941 35.16 -20.17 37.08
C GLY A 941 33.93 -19.49 36.51
N GLY A 942 32.78 -20.12 36.64
CA GLY A 942 31.47 -19.53 36.35
C GLY A 942 30.48 -19.98 37.41
N ASP A 943 29.24 -19.50 37.32
CA ASP A 943 28.06 -20.22 37.78
C ASP A 943 26.83 -19.60 37.10
N ALA A 944 25.82 -20.44 36.84
CA ALA A 944 24.50 -20.01 36.38
C ALA A 944 23.47 -20.35 37.47
N PRO A 945 22.45 -19.51 37.62
CA PRO A 945 21.09 -20.00 37.36
C PRO A 945 20.30 -19.01 36.49
N GLY A 946 19.21 -19.41 35.83
CA GLY A 946 18.61 -20.75 35.76
C GLY A 946 17.15 -20.60 35.34
N ALA A 947 16.81 -21.06 34.14
CA ALA A 947 15.50 -20.81 33.53
C ALA A 947 14.36 -21.56 34.23
N GLY A 948 13.19 -20.92 34.30
CA GLY A 948 11.91 -21.53 34.69
C GLY A 948 10.92 -21.41 33.54
N SER A 949 10.92 -22.39 32.63
CA SER A 949 9.98 -22.45 31.52
C SER A 949 8.60 -22.94 31.98
N GLY A 950 7.53 -22.31 31.48
CA GLY A 950 6.14 -22.65 31.81
C GLY A 950 5.17 -22.44 30.65
N GLY A 951 5.64 -22.57 29.40
CA GLY A 951 4.80 -22.41 28.22
C GLY A 951 3.83 -23.58 28.03
N SER A 952 2.54 -23.27 27.87
CA SER A 952 1.52 -24.20 27.39
C SER A 952 1.22 -23.88 25.92
N GLY A 953 2.02 -24.42 25.01
CA GLY A 953 1.73 -24.35 23.58
C GLY A 953 0.52 -25.22 23.23
N SER A 954 -0.47 -24.62 22.57
CA SER A 954 -1.52 -25.32 21.83
C SER A 954 -1.36 -24.95 20.37
N GLY A 955 -0.85 -25.88 19.54
CA GLY A 955 -0.73 -25.64 18.11
C GLY A 955 -2.10 -25.65 17.43
N SER A 956 -2.34 -24.64 16.60
CA SER A 956 -3.35 -24.61 15.55
C SER A 956 -2.63 -24.26 14.24
N GLY A 957 -2.80 -25.11 13.22
CA GLY A 957 -2.30 -24.84 11.87
C GLY A 957 -3.31 -23.99 11.12
N GLY A 958 -2.83 -22.98 10.40
CA GLY A 958 -3.66 -21.92 9.82
C GLY A 958 -2.98 -21.26 8.62
N SER A 959 -3.78 -20.75 7.69
CA SER A 959 -3.32 -20.19 6.41
C SER A 959 -2.47 -18.93 6.55
N LEU A 960 -1.69 -18.65 5.52
CA LEU A 960 -0.75 -17.53 5.46
C LEU A 960 -1.08 -16.57 4.31
N PRO A 961 -0.65 -15.30 4.39
CA PRO A 961 -1.05 -14.28 3.43
C PRO A 961 -0.74 -14.59 1.97
N ARG A 962 -1.72 -14.28 1.10
CA ARG A 962 -1.64 -14.48 -0.36
C ARG A 962 -1.01 -13.28 -1.05
N THR A 963 -0.12 -13.52 -2.00
CA THR A 963 0.37 -12.44 -2.88
C THR A 963 -0.77 -11.96 -3.79
N GLY A 964 -1.26 -10.73 -3.61
CA GLY A 964 -2.54 -10.24 -4.12
C GLY A 964 -2.87 -10.49 -5.61
N ALA A 965 -3.56 -11.59 -5.87
CA ALA A 965 -4.29 -11.85 -7.11
C ALA A 965 -5.70 -11.25 -7.07
N ASP A 966 -6.38 -11.43 -5.93
CA ASP A 966 -7.84 -11.42 -5.85
C ASP A 966 -8.46 -10.23 -5.08
N ILE A 967 -7.66 -9.30 -4.54
CA ILE A 967 -8.17 -8.10 -3.81
C ILE A 967 -8.59 -6.95 -4.77
N TRP A 968 -8.44 -7.14 -6.09
CA TRP A 968 -8.88 -6.15 -7.09
C TRP A 968 -10.41 -6.00 -7.34
N PRO A 969 -11.35 -6.64 -6.61
CA PRO A 969 -12.71 -6.13 -6.45
C PRO A 969 -12.79 -4.83 -5.65
N LEU A 970 -11.89 -4.61 -4.67
CA LEU A 970 -12.02 -3.46 -3.76
C LEU A 970 -11.46 -2.17 -4.36
N LEU A 971 -10.18 -2.14 -4.74
CA LEU A 971 -9.61 -0.99 -5.46
C LEU A 971 -10.06 -0.88 -6.93
N ALA A 972 -10.68 -1.93 -7.49
CA ALA A 972 -11.16 -1.90 -8.87
C ALA A 972 -12.68 -2.05 -9.09
N GLY A 973 -13.49 -2.19 -8.04
CA GLY A 973 -14.96 -2.18 -8.12
C GLY A 973 -15.48 -0.81 -8.56
N ALA A 974 -14.95 0.26 -7.93
CA ALA A 974 -15.10 1.66 -8.35
C ALA A 974 -14.60 1.97 -9.79
N LEU A 975 -13.99 0.97 -10.43
CA LEU A 975 -13.07 1.12 -11.57
C LEU A 975 -13.40 0.18 -12.75
N ALA A 976 -14.29 -0.80 -12.55
CA ALA A 976 -14.64 -1.83 -13.53
C ALA A 976 -16.08 -1.64 -14.07
N LEU A 977 -16.99 -1.15 -13.23
CA LEU A 977 -18.43 -1.00 -13.51
C LEU A 977 -18.77 0.19 -14.46
N LEU A 978 -17.90 0.49 -15.43
CA LEU A 978 -18.11 1.55 -16.44
C LEU A 978 -18.16 1.05 -17.89
N THR A 979 -17.91 -0.23 -18.16
CA THR A 979 -17.95 -0.78 -19.54
C THR A 979 -19.38 -0.94 -20.09
N ALA A 980 -20.38 -1.07 -19.22
CA ALA A 980 -21.79 -1.33 -19.59
C ALA A 980 -22.59 -0.11 -20.12
N GLY A 981 -21.97 1.07 -20.25
CA GLY A 981 -22.61 2.29 -20.78
C GLY A 981 -22.32 2.59 -22.27
N GLY A 982 -21.53 1.77 -22.94
CA GLY A 982 -20.80 2.16 -24.17
C GLY A 982 -21.45 1.94 -25.54
N VAL A 983 -22.73 1.52 -25.63
CA VAL A 983 -23.35 1.14 -26.92
C VAL A 983 -24.60 1.99 -27.23
N VAL A 984 -24.75 2.39 -28.50
CA VAL A 984 -25.82 3.23 -29.07
C VAL A 984 -25.75 4.74 -28.77
N TYR A 985 -24.66 5.41 -29.16
CA TYR A 985 -24.79 6.76 -29.77
C TYR A 985 -23.67 7.18 -30.75
N ARG A 986 -23.53 6.50 -31.91
CA ARG A 986 -22.58 6.92 -32.97
C ARG A 986 -23.14 6.94 -34.40
N MET A 987 -24.39 7.39 -34.58
CA MET A 987 -24.94 7.75 -35.90
C MET A 987 -25.76 9.04 -35.90
N THR A 988 -25.11 10.20 -36.09
CA THR A 988 -25.54 11.33 -36.97
C THR A 988 -24.67 12.60 -36.79
N ARG A 989 -23.39 12.57 -37.20
CA ARG A 989 -22.67 13.84 -37.48
C ARG A 989 -23.05 14.35 -38.87
N GLY A 990 -24.11 15.16 -38.91
CA GLY A 990 -24.54 15.89 -40.11
C GLY A 990 -23.48 16.85 -40.64
N LYS A 991 -23.54 17.16 -41.94
CA LYS A 991 -22.50 17.96 -42.63
C LYS A 991 -22.62 19.45 -42.28
N GLY A 992 -21.62 19.95 -41.55
CA GLY A 992 -20.89 21.21 -41.76
C GLY A 992 -21.63 22.53 -42.01
N ALA A 993 -21.18 23.57 -41.29
CA ALA A 993 -21.23 24.95 -41.74
C ALA A 993 -19.84 25.59 -41.52
N LYS A 994 -19.49 26.59 -42.33
CA LYS A 994 -18.33 27.46 -42.09
C LYS A 994 -18.83 28.77 -41.48
N HIS A 995 -18.09 29.38 -40.57
CA HIS A 995 -17.26 30.51 -41.00
C HIS A 995 -16.00 30.70 -40.16
#